data_AF-K1Q4W6-F1
#
_entry.id   AF-K1Q4W6-F1
#
_cell.length_a   1.000
_cell.length_b   1.000
_cell.length_c   1.000
_cell.angle_alpha   90.00
_cell.angle_beta   90.00
_cell.angle_gamma   90.00
#
_symmetry.space_group_name_H-M   'P 1'
#
loop_
_entity.id
_entity.type
_entity.pdbx_description
1 polymer ?
#
loop_
_entity_poly.entity_id
_entity_poly.type
_entity_poly.pdbx_seq_one_letter_code
_entity_poly.pdbx_strand_id
1 'polypeptide(L)'
;MDMLKRYNFFIDVLIFTCGIYSVASLEDNELKLITIGTDVTDGLRRYLRSTNKYDLDAEVFGIGMDWKGGDVANSAGGGHKVNILKKELEKYKDQENLILMFTDSYDVVLTAGKQDILEKFKKFNARVVFSAEGFCWPDPSLAASYPEVKSKEKRFLNSGGYVGYAKDLYEIITHRSIKDTDDDQLYFTNIFLDETLRKKWNMKLDVKSELFQNMHGAQGDVTIKFKSDHSYAYNVITGTTPVVVHGNGPIKPEFNRFANYLADGWTTQNGCQACKEETISIRELKDDEFPTVLVSLFFEQPTPFAEDFLERIANLKYPKSRIDLFIHNKVEFHNKDIASFLEKYNDMYRSATILMPSDGIYEAAARNWAVEVCKQKNDQYLFSVDVYAQITDPETLIDLIEQNRTVLAPILSRPYKLWSNFWGAVNKDGWYARSEDYIDIVEKKKIGLWNVPYITGAYLIHGSLMEELRDIYSAENVEPDMAFCGGLRKRGIFMYATNRKILGHLVDYDNMDTSHLHNDLYQIVQNPYDWKLKYIHENYSQSLELNRTLVQPCPDVFWFPIVSTKFCDSLVEEMEHLNQWSGGRHEDPRLAGGYENVPTVDTHMRQIGMEEHWLHFLKVYVSPLQERAFEGYHSDPPRAIMNFVVRYRPNEQDRLRPHHDSSTFTINIALNTPMKDFEGGGCRFLRYNCSVTATRKGWMLMHPGRLTHFHEGLVTTKGTRYIMISFVDP
;
A
#
# COMPACT_ATOMS: atom_id res chain seq x y z
N MET A 1 47.93 -1.52 -68.11
CA MET A 1 47.33 -2.53 -67.21
C MET A 1 48.26 -2.97 -66.07
N ASP A 2 49.33 -2.21 -65.76
CA ASP A 2 50.29 -2.53 -64.67
C ASP A 2 50.27 -1.55 -63.48
N MET A 3 49.56 -0.42 -63.57
CA MET A 3 49.41 0.51 -62.43
C MET A 3 48.28 0.11 -61.45
N LEU A 4 47.29 -0.69 -61.88
CA LEU A 4 46.21 -1.14 -61.01
C LEU A 4 46.57 -2.34 -60.12
N LYS A 5 47.61 -3.11 -60.47
CA LYS A 5 48.06 -4.25 -59.64
C LYS A 5 48.92 -3.84 -58.45
N ARG A 6 49.61 -2.69 -58.50
CA ARG A 6 50.43 -2.19 -57.39
C ARG A 6 49.63 -1.50 -56.29
N TYR A 7 48.44 -1.01 -56.58
CA TYR A 7 47.57 -0.37 -55.58
C TYR A 7 46.86 -1.39 -54.67
N ASN A 8 46.43 -2.53 -55.23
CA ASN A 8 45.81 -3.59 -54.43
C ASN A 8 46.81 -4.31 -53.51
N PHE A 9 48.06 -4.49 -53.94
CA PHE A 9 49.07 -5.14 -53.08
C PHE A 9 49.42 -4.30 -51.84
N PHE A 10 49.42 -2.97 -51.95
CA PHE A 10 49.67 -2.09 -50.80
C PHE A 10 48.47 -2.01 -49.84
N ILE A 11 47.24 -2.08 -50.35
CA ILE A 11 46.03 -2.12 -49.52
C ILE A 11 45.90 -3.47 -48.82
N ASP A 12 46.20 -4.58 -49.50
CA ASP A 12 46.14 -5.92 -48.90
C ASP A 12 47.23 -6.11 -47.84
N VAL A 13 48.44 -5.55 -48.02
CA VAL A 13 49.50 -5.58 -47.00
C VAL A 13 49.21 -4.63 -45.83
N LEU A 14 48.55 -3.49 -46.05
CA LEU A 14 48.09 -2.63 -44.93
C LEU A 14 46.93 -3.27 -44.16
N ILE A 15 46.02 -3.99 -44.82
CA ILE A 15 44.92 -4.71 -44.17
C ILE A 15 45.47 -5.94 -43.43
N PHE A 16 46.51 -6.62 -43.95
CA PHE A 16 47.17 -7.72 -43.23
C PHE A 16 48.03 -7.23 -42.06
N THR A 17 48.71 -6.08 -42.17
CA THR A 17 49.52 -5.53 -41.08
C THR A 17 48.70 -4.79 -40.02
N CYS A 18 47.59 -4.11 -40.38
CA CYS A 18 46.61 -3.61 -39.40
C CYS A 18 45.74 -4.74 -38.82
N GLY A 19 45.49 -5.82 -39.57
CA GLY A 19 44.79 -7.02 -39.09
C GLY A 19 45.61 -7.86 -38.11
N ILE A 20 46.95 -7.80 -38.17
CA ILE A 20 47.84 -8.51 -37.25
C ILE A 20 48.16 -7.69 -35.99
N TYR A 21 47.91 -6.37 -35.98
CA TYR A 21 48.07 -5.52 -34.79
C TYR A 21 46.77 -5.24 -34.00
N SER A 22 45.62 -5.79 -34.42
CA SER A 22 44.33 -5.62 -33.71
C SER A 22 43.72 -6.92 -33.17
N VAL A 23 44.45 -8.04 -33.24
CA VAL A 23 44.10 -9.27 -32.51
C VAL A 23 45.26 -9.63 -31.60
N ALA A 24 45.60 -8.70 -30.68
CA ALA A 24 46.12 -9.16 -29.40
C ALA A 24 45.01 -10.05 -28.84
N SER A 25 45.31 -11.33 -28.68
CA SER A 25 44.41 -12.30 -28.06
C SER A 25 43.85 -11.68 -26.79
N LEU A 26 42.57 -11.32 -26.79
CA LEU A 26 41.82 -11.24 -25.55
C LEU A 26 41.93 -12.64 -24.99
N GLU A 27 42.79 -12.84 -23.99
CA GLU A 27 42.68 -14.01 -23.11
C GLU A 27 41.21 -14.03 -22.70
N ASP A 28 40.52 -15.08 -23.15
CA ASP A 28 39.10 -15.31 -22.92
C ASP A 28 38.95 -15.75 -21.47
N ASN A 29 39.21 -14.81 -20.55
CA ASN A 29 39.19 -15.09 -19.12
C ASN A 29 37.76 -15.46 -18.76
N GLU A 30 37.62 -16.66 -18.21
CA GLU A 30 36.36 -17.14 -17.69
C GLU A 30 36.06 -16.42 -16.36
N LEU A 31 34.80 -16.03 -16.15
CA LEU A 31 34.34 -15.42 -14.92
C LEU A 31 33.35 -16.38 -14.27
N LYS A 32 33.57 -16.73 -13.01
CA LYS A 32 32.60 -17.44 -12.17
C LYS A 32 32.23 -16.56 -10.99
N LEU A 33 30.93 -16.32 -10.82
CA LEU A 33 30.40 -15.64 -9.63
C LEU A 33 30.17 -16.71 -8.55
N ILE A 34 30.66 -16.44 -7.35
CA ILE A 34 30.53 -17.34 -6.20
C ILE A 34 29.95 -16.56 -5.02
N THR A 35 29.12 -17.22 -4.23
CA THR A 35 28.55 -16.61 -3.02
C THR A 35 28.26 -17.68 -1.97
N ILE A 36 27.83 -17.25 -0.79
CA ILE A 36 27.37 -18.11 0.28
C ILE A 36 25.92 -17.77 0.63
N GLY A 37 25.11 -18.80 0.77
CA GLY A 37 23.76 -18.75 1.31
C GLY A 37 23.45 -20.08 1.99
N THR A 38 23.09 -20.04 3.27
CA THR A 38 22.69 -21.23 4.02
C THR A 38 21.23 -21.59 3.76
N ASP A 39 20.41 -20.58 3.49
CA ASP A 39 18.96 -20.69 3.34
C ASP A 39 18.48 -19.92 2.11
N VAL A 40 17.34 -20.34 1.55
CA VAL A 40 16.72 -19.67 0.40
C VAL A 40 15.86 -18.50 0.88
N THR A 41 16.52 -17.43 1.31
CA THR A 41 15.88 -16.19 1.79
C THR A 41 15.37 -15.30 0.64
N ASP A 42 14.51 -14.34 0.95
CA ASP A 42 14.08 -13.33 -0.03
C ASP A 42 15.26 -12.48 -0.54
N GLY A 43 16.28 -12.27 0.31
CA GLY A 43 17.54 -11.65 -0.07
C GLY A 43 18.31 -12.45 -1.12
N LEU A 44 18.47 -13.77 -0.91
CA LEU A 44 19.11 -14.65 -1.88
C LEU A 44 18.32 -14.75 -3.19
N ARG A 45 16.98 -14.80 -3.12
CA ARG A 45 16.14 -14.78 -4.33
C ARG A 45 16.35 -13.50 -5.14
N ARG A 46 16.40 -12.34 -4.48
CA ARG A 46 16.71 -11.05 -5.13
C ARG A 46 18.11 -11.04 -5.76
N TYR A 47 19.10 -11.62 -5.08
CA TYR A 47 20.45 -11.77 -5.62
C TYR A 47 20.43 -12.60 -6.90
N LEU A 48 19.87 -13.81 -6.86
CA LEU A 48 19.78 -14.72 -8.02
C LEU A 48 18.96 -14.12 -9.18
N ARG A 49 17.90 -13.37 -8.87
CA ARG A 49 17.16 -12.59 -9.86
C ARG A 49 18.09 -11.63 -10.59
N SER A 50 18.93 -10.90 -9.86
CA SER A 50 19.88 -9.95 -10.46
C SER A 50 20.97 -10.65 -11.27
N THR A 51 21.45 -11.83 -10.87
CA THR A 51 22.45 -12.58 -11.65
C THR A 51 21.84 -13.10 -12.96
N ASN A 52 20.62 -13.64 -12.90
CA ASN A 52 19.88 -14.10 -14.08
C ASN A 52 19.63 -12.98 -15.09
N LYS A 53 19.32 -11.77 -14.61
CA LYS A 53 19.12 -10.58 -15.47
C LYS A 53 20.34 -10.24 -16.32
N TYR A 54 21.54 -10.54 -15.84
CA TYR A 54 22.80 -10.19 -16.49
C TYR A 54 23.56 -11.42 -17.02
N ASP A 55 22.88 -12.55 -17.16
CA ASP A 55 23.44 -13.81 -17.65
C ASP A 55 24.71 -14.24 -16.87
N LEU A 56 24.69 -14.02 -15.54
CA LEU A 56 25.77 -14.41 -14.64
C LEU A 56 25.45 -15.76 -13.98
N ASP A 57 26.33 -16.74 -14.19
CA ASP A 57 26.28 -18.04 -13.52
C ASP A 57 26.86 -17.93 -12.10
N ALA A 58 25.98 -17.88 -11.11
CA ALA A 58 26.32 -17.75 -9.70
C ALA A 58 26.27 -19.12 -8.99
N GLU A 59 27.40 -19.56 -8.45
CA GLU A 59 27.48 -20.76 -7.63
C GLU A 59 27.26 -20.40 -6.15
N VAL A 60 26.17 -20.89 -5.57
CA VAL A 60 25.82 -20.65 -4.16
C VAL A 60 26.31 -21.81 -3.30
N PHE A 61 27.24 -21.52 -2.40
CA PHE A 61 27.77 -22.50 -1.45
C PHE A 61 27.03 -22.45 -0.12
N GLY A 62 26.94 -23.60 0.55
CA GLY A 62 26.45 -23.70 1.93
C GLY A 62 24.96 -23.94 2.10
N ILE A 63 24.17 -24.08 1.03
CA ILE A 63 22.72 -24.33 1.12
C ILE A 63 22.44 -25.58 1.96
N GLY A 64 21.56 -25.43 2.95
CA GLY A 64 21.18 -26.48 3.90
C GLY A 64 22.20 -26.73 5.02
N MET A 65 23.26 -25.93 5.13
CA MET A 65 24.19 -25.99 6.26
C MET A 65 23.76 -25.06 7.39
N ASP A 66 23.91 -25.52 8.63
CA ASP A 66 23.72 -24.66 9.80
C ASP A 66 24.77 -23.54 9.83
N TRP A 67 24.31 -22.30 9.97
CA TRP A 67 25.20 -21.14 10.08
C TRP A 67 25.95 -21.14 11.43
N LYS A 68 27.29 -21.21 11.37
CA LYS A 68 28.18 -21.20 12.55
C LYS A 68 28.98 -19.90 12.71
N GLY A 69 28.70 -18.90 11.89
CA GLY A 69 29.50 -17.67 11.83
C GLY A 69 29.18 -16.62 12.89
N GLY A 70 28.31 -16.92 13.84
CA GLY A 70 27.85 -15.98 14.86
C GLY A 70 26.77 -14.99 14.36
N ASP A 71 26.38 -14.04 15.20
CA ASP A 71 25.38 -13.03 14.86
C ASP A 71 26.02 -11.84 14.14
N VAL A 72 26.22 -12.01 12.83
CA VAL A 72 26.85 -11.01 11.94
C VAL A 72 26.00 -9.77 11.72
N ALA A 73 24.72 -9.78 12.12
CA ALA A 73 23.88 -8.58 12.07
C ALA A 73 24.22 -7.61 13.22
N ASN A 74 24.67 -8.14 14.36
CA ASN A 74 24.88 -7.38 15.59
C ASN A 74 26.35 -7.32 16.05
N SER A 75 27.24 -8.14 15.49
CA SER A 75 28.61 -8.28 15.97
C SER A 75 29.59 -8.77 14.89
N ALA A 76 30.89 -8.75 15.22
CA ALA A 76 31.95 -9.30 14.38
C ALA A 76 31.81 -10.83 14.24
N GLY A 77 32.14 -11.37 13.06
CA GLY A 77 31.96 -12.79 12.77
C GLY A 77 32.07 -13.15 11.29
N GLY A 78 31.47 -14.26 10.89
CA GLY A 78 31.44 -14.69 9.50
C GLY A 78 32.62 -15.53 9.03
N GLY A 79 33.56 -15.90 9.90
CA GLY A 79 34.69 -16.79 9.60
C GLY A 79 34.28 -18.14 9.01
N HIS A 80 33.07 -18.62 9.31
CA HIS A 80 32.47 -19.79 8.69
C HIS A 80 32.40 -19.65 7.16
N LYS A 81 32.17 -18.44 6.62
CA LYS A 81 32.22 -18.17 5.17
C LYS A 81 33.58 -18.51 4.60
N VAL A 82 34.64 -18.05 5.25
CA VAL A 82 36.02 -18.31 4.82
C VAL A 82 36.31 -19.81 4.86
N ASN A 83 35.84 -20.53 5.88
CA ASN A 83 36.04 -21.98 5.99
C ASN A 83 35.28 -22.78 4.93
N ILE A 84 34.06 -22.35 4.56
CA ILE A 84 33.32 -22.92 3.43
C ILE A 84 34.11 -22.67 2.12
N LEU A 85 34.54 -21.43 1.87
CA LEU A 85 35.31 -21.09 0.66
C LEU A 85 36.62 -21.85 0.57
N LYS A 86 37.35 -22.05 1.68
CA LYS A 86 38.59 -22.86 1.69
C LYS A 86 38.38 -24.25 1.09
N LYS A 87 37.25 -24.88 1.43
CA LYS A 87 36.89 -26.21 0.95
C LYS A 87 36.41 -26.15 -0.50
N GLU A 88 35.47 -25.28 -0.80
CA GLU A 88 34.79 -25.25 -2.10
C GLU A 88 35.68 -24.72 -3.23
N LEU A 89 36.64 -23.84 -2.93
CA LEU A 89 37.54 -23.28 -3.93
C LEU A 89 38.77 -24.15 -4.22
N GLU A 90 38.96 -25.26 -3.50
CA GLU A 90 40.08 -26.18 -3.77
C GLU A 90 40.06 -26.71 -5.21
N LYS A 91 38.87 -26.95 -5.77
CA LYS A 91 38.70 -27.43 -7.15
C LYS A 91 39.17 -26.43 -8.22
N TYR A 92 39.36 -25.16 -7.85
CA TYR A 92 39.75 -24.09 -8.76
C TYR A 92 41.23 -23.66 -8.60
N LYS A 93 41.98 -24.25 -7.65
CA LYS A 93 43.33 -23.79 -7.27
C LYS A 93 44.36 -23.79 -8.41
N ASP A 94 44.21 -24.70 -9.37
CA ASP A 94 45.13 -24.87 -10.50
C ASP A 94 44.65 -24.16 -11.80
N GLN A 95 43.53 -23.43 -11.76
CA GLN A 95 42.96 -22.76 -12.92
C GLN A 95 43.49 -21.32 -13.06
N GLU A 96 44.59 -21.15 -13.79
CA GLU A 96 45.31 -19.86 -13.84
C GLU A 96 44.54 -18.72 -14.52
N ASN A 97 43.67 -19.04 -15.49
CA ASN A 97 42.90 -18.06 -16.28
C ASN A 97 41.48 -17.83 -15.75
N LEU A 98 41.03 -18.60 -14.75
CA LEU A 98 39.72 -18.44 -14.15
C LEU A 98 39.74 -17.23 -13.20
N ILE A 99 38.80 -16.31 -13.39
CA ILE A 99 38.54 -15.21 -12.47
C ILE A 99 37.31 -15.57 -11.64
N LEU A 100 37.48 -15.55 -10.32
CA LEU A 100 36.38 -15.69 -9.37
C LEU A 100 35.99 -14.32 -8.84
N MET A 101 34.69 -14.03 -8.80
CA MET A 101 34.14 -12.92 -8.04
C MET A 101 33.34 -13.47 -6.88
N PHE A 102 33.74 -13.16 -5.66
CA PHE A 102 32.94 -13.43 -4.47
C PHE A 102 32.12 -12.19 -4.11
N THR A 103 30.87 -12.41 -3.75
CA THR A 103 30.05 -11.42 -3.04
C THR A 103 29.27 -12.11 -1.92
N ASP A 104 28.86 -11.35 -0.90
CA ASP A 104 27.71 -11.75 -0.08
C ASP A 104 26.44 -11.86 -0.97
N SER A 105 25.38 -12.48 -0.45
CA SER A 105 24.15 -12.73 -1.23
C SER A 105 22.93 -11.99 -0.69
N TYR A 106 22.62 -12.12 0.60
CA TYR A 106 21.33 -11.68 1.17
C TYR A 106 21.06 -10.18 1.01
N ASP A 107 22.10 -9.36 0.97
CA ASP A 107 22.06 -7.90 0.85
C ASP A 107 22.87 -7.36 -0.34
N VAL A 108 22.95 -8.14 -1.43
CA VAL A 108 23.67 -7.75 -2.65
C VAL A 108 22.75 -7.79 -3.88
N VAL A 109 22.96 -6.83 -4.79
CA VAL A 109 22.33 -6.81 -6.13
C VAL A 109 23.39 -6.54 -7.18
N LEU A 110 23.40 -7.36 -8.25
CA LEU A 110 24.24 -7.18 -9.42
C LEU A 110 23.58 -6.20 -10.40
N THR A 111 24.39 -5.37 -11.06
CA THR A 111 23.95 -4.29 -11.96
C THR A 111 24.64 -4.29 -13.32
N ALA A 112 25.47 -5.29 -13.62
CA ALA A 112 26.12 -5.44 -14.93
C ALA A 112 26.51 -6.89 -15.22
N GLY A 113 26.76 -7.22 -16.49
CA GLY A 113 27.13 -8.55 -16.95
C GLY A 113 28.62 -8.85 -16.98
N LYS A 114 28.96 -10.07 -17.43
CA LYS A 114 30.33 -10.62 -17.44
C LYS A 114 31.36 -9.69 -18.09
N GLN A 115 31.03 -9.11 -19.25
CA GLN A 115 31.95 -8.26 -20.00
C GLN A 115 32.35 -7.01 -19.19
N ASP A 116 31.38 -6.31 -18.62
CA ASP A 116 31.64 -5.10 -17.81
C ASP A 116 32.49 -5.41 -16.57
N ILE A 117 32.23 -6.54 -15.91
CA ILE A 117 33.01 -7.01 -14.76
C ILE A 117 34.47 -7.21 -15.16
N LEU A 118 34.71 -7.98 -16.22
CA LEU A 118 36.06 -8.31 -16.69
C LEU A 118 36.81 -7.06 -17.17
N GLU A 119 36.16 -6.19 -17.94
CA GLU A 119 36.77 -4.96 -18.43
C GLU A 119 37.19 -4.04 -17.28
N LYS A 120 36.33 -3.87 -16.27
CA LYS A 120 36.65 -3.06 -15.08
C LYS A 120 37.74 -3.70 -14.24
N PHE A 121 37.67 -5.00 -13.97
CA PHE A 121 38.71 -5.72 -13.24
C PHE A 121 40.08 -5.59 -13.91
N LYS A 122 40.15 -5.78 -15.24
CA LYS A 122 41.40 -5.64 -16.01
C LYS A 122 42.00 -4.22 -15.91
N LYS A 123 41.17 -3.16 -15.82
CA LYS A 123 41.65 -1.77 -15.63
C LYS A 123 42.39 -1.55 -14.31
N PHE A 124 42.12 -2.34 -13.27
CA PHE A 124 42.86 -2.23 -12.01
C PHE A 124 44.33 -2.64 -12.16
N ASN A 125 44.70 -3.44 -13.17
CA ASN A 125 46.02 -4.05 -13.29
C ASN A 125 46.46 -4.69 -11.95
N ALA A 126 45.57 -5.52 -11.41
CA ALA A 126 45.66 -6.20 -10.13
C ALA A 126 45.49 -7.71 -10.34
N ARG A 127 45.96 -8.53 -9.40
CA ARG A 127 45.58 -9.96 -9.39
C ARG A 127 44.33 -10.21 -8.55
N VAL A 128 44.13 -9.39 -7.51
CA VAL A 128 42.97 -9.41 -6.64
C VAL A 128 42.55 -7.98 -6.31
N VAL A 129 41.24 -7.70 -6.39
CA VAL A 129 40.62 -6.42 -6.02
C VAL A 129 39.56 -6.69 -4.96
N PHE A 130 39.70 -6.10 -3.79
CA PHE A 130 38.69 -6.09 -2.75
C PHE A 130 37.80 -4.84 -2.85
N SER A 131 36.56 -4.96 -2.42
CA SER A 131 35.69 -3.80 -2.24
C SER A 131 36.24 -2.86 -1.16
N ALA A 132 35.93 -1.58 -1.28
CA ALA A 132 36.35 -0.55 -0.32
C ALA A 132 35.14 0.09 0.37
N GLU A 133 35.32 0.53 1.62
CA GLU A 133 34.31 1.21 2.41
C GLU A 133 34.86 2.42 3.21
N GLY A 134 33.96 3.18 3.81
CA GLY A 134 34.28 4.39 4.56
C GLY A 134 34.76 4.15 5.99
N PHE A 135 34.55 2.96 6.55
CA PHE A 135 34.87 2.64 7.94
C PHE A 135 35.97 1.59 8.06
N CYS A 136 36.93 1.81 8.97
CA CYS A 136 37.90 0.79 9.34
C CYS A 136 37.28 -0.11 10.41
N TRP A 137 36.73 -1.24 10.00
CA TRP A 137 36.00 -2.17 10.84
C TRP A 137 36.56 -3.60 10.67
N PRO A 138 36.59 -4.44 11.72
CA PRO A 138 36.11 -4.19 13.08
C PRO A 138 37.09 -3.46 13.99
N ASP A 139 38.37 -3.31 13.60
CA ASP A 139 39.40 -2.65 14.41
C ASP A 139 39.80 -1.29 13.81
N PRO A 140 39.31 -0.15 14.37
CA PRO A 140 39.63 1.17 13.88
C PRO A 140 41.10 1.57 14.07
N SER A 141 41.84 0.90 14.97
CA SER A 141 43.25 1.23 15.23
C SER A 141 44.15 0.93 14.02
N LEU A 142 43.70 0.03 13.13
CA LEU A 142 44.39 -0.35 11.90
C LEU A 142 44.32 0.72 10.80
N ALA A 143 43.51 1.77 10.96
CA ALA A 143 43.29 2.80 9.94
C ALA A 143 44.60 3.47 9.47
N ALA A 144 45.55 3.69 10.40
CA ALA A 144 46.84 4.31 10.09
C ALA A 144 47.76 3.42 9.24
N SER A 145 47.53 2.10 9.23
CA SER A 145 48.32 1.14 8.44
C SER A 145 47.85 1.02 6.99
N TYR A 146 46.65 1.52 6.67
CA TYR A 146 46.15 1.53 5.29
C TYR A 146 46.91 2.54 4.43
N PRO A 147 47.12 2.27 3.14
CA PRO A 147 47.59 3.29 2.19
C PRO A 147 46.67 4.52 2.18
N GLU A 148 47.24 5.71 1.98
CA GLU A 148 46.47 6.94 1.80
C GLU A 148 45.74 6.94 0.45
N VAL A 149 44.53 7.49 0.44
CA VAL A 149 43.67 7.64 -0.75
C VAL A 149 43.22 9.10 -0.87
N LYS A 150 42.62 9.49 -2.00
CA LYS A 150 42.10 10.85 -2.14
C LYS A 150 40.90 11.05 -1.21
N SER A 151 40.63 12.29 -0.81
CA SER A 151 39.58 12.61 0.18
C SER A 151 38.16 12.12 -0.17
N LYS A 152 37.88 11.89 -1.45
CA LYS A 152 36.58 11.41 -1.95
C LYS A 152 36.52 9.89 -2.18
N GLU A 153 37.64 9.20 -1.98
CA GLU A 153 37.79 7.76 -2.21
C GLU A 153 37.62 6.98 -0.90
N LYS A 154 37.19 5.72 -1.00
CA LYS A 154 37.00 4.82 0.16
C LYS A 154 38.33 4.12 0.47
N ARG A 155 38.75 4.13 1.73
CA ARG A 155 40.12 3.75 2.13
C ARG A 155 40.24 2.31 2.62
N PHE A 156 39.20 1.77 3.23
CA PHE A 156 39.29 0.56 4.04
C PHE A 156 38.69 -0.65 3.32
N LEU A 157 39.22 -1.85 3.58
CA LEU A 157 38.76 -3.08 2.94
C LEU A 157 37.37 -3.49 3.47
N ASN A 158 36.49 -3.96 2.58
CA ASN A 158 35.27 -4.68 2.95
C ASN A 158 35.28 -6.10 2.35
N SER A 159 35.00 -7.13 3.16
CA SER A 159 35.07 -8.54 2.74
C SER A 159 33.82 -9.06 2.03
N GLY A 160 32.73 -8.29 1.98
CA GLY A 160 31.48 -8.71 1.32
C GLY A 160 31.54 -8.68 -0.21
N GLY A 161 32.67 -8.27 -0.80
CA GLY A 161 32.89 -8.32 -2.25
C GLY A 161 34.36 -8.27 -2.63
N TYR A 162 34.81 -9.21 -3.47
CA TYR A 162 36.15 -9.21 -4.05
C TYR A 162 36.22 -10.03 -5.33
N VAL A 163 37.16 -9.71 -6.21
CA VAL A 163 37.37 -10.41 -7.50
C VAL A 163 38.86 -10.62 -7.75
N GLY A 164 39.22 -11.77 -8.31
CA GLY A 164 40.62 -12.09 -8.59
C GLY A 164 40.80 -13.41 -9.32
N TYR A 165 42.03 -13.70 -9.72
CA TYR A 165 42.37 -14.99 -10.30
C TYR A 165 42.21 -16.11 -9.26
N ALA A 166 41.65 -17.25 -9.67
CA ALA A 166 41.28 -18.34 -8.78
C ALA A 166 42.46 -18.83 -7.92
N LYS A 167 43.64 -18.97 -8.53
CA LYS A 167 44.88 -19.36 -7.85
C LYS A 167 45.26 -18.42 -6.71
N ASP A 168 45.24 -17.10 -6.93
CA ASP A 168 45.60 -16.12 -5.91
C ASP A 168 44.55 -16.04 -4.80
N LEU A 169 43.26 -16.09 -5.16
CA LEU A 169 42.19 -16.09 -4.18
C LEU A 169 42.26 -17.31 -3.27
N TYR A 170 42.52 -18.49 -3.85
CA TYR A 170 42.71 -19.71 -3.08
C TYR A 170 43.90 -19.58 -2.12
N GLU A 171 45.06 -19.12 -2.59
CA GLU A 171 46.25 -18.90 -1.75
C GLU A 171 45.96 -17.93 -0.58
N ILE A 172 45.26 -16.83 -0.82
CA ILE A 172 44.87 -15.84 0.21
C ILE A 172 43.92 -16.46 1.22
N ILE A 173 42.86 -17.11 0.73
CA ILE A 173 41.82 -17.72 1.58
C ILE A 173 42.41 -18.84 2.44
N THR A 174 43.41 -19.58 1.95
CA THR A 174 44.08 -20.66 2.71
C THR A 174 45.29 -20.21 3.52
N HIS A 175 45.69 -18.93 3.44
CA HIS A 175 46.96 -18.44 4.01
C HIS A 175 47.12 -18.73 5.51
N ARG A 176 46.02 -18.63 6.29
CA ARG A 176 46.02 -18.96 7.72
C ARG A 176 44.68 -19.56 8.17
N SER A 177 44.67 -20.21 9.33
CA SER A 177 43.43 -20.73 9.92
C SER A 177 42.54 -19.61 10.47
N ILE A 178 41.23 -19.87 10.55
CA ILE A 178 40.23 -18.98 11.14
C ILE A 178 39.14 -19.85 11.79
N LYS A 179 38.64 -19.46 12.97
CA LYS A 179 37.50 -20.16 13.58
C LYS A 179 36.20 -19.71 12.91
N ASP A 180 35.17 -20.54 12.96
CA ASP A 180 33.89 -20.20 12.35
C ASP A 180 33.31 -18.88 12.86
N THR A 181 33.50 -18.58 14.15
CA THR A 181 33.00 -17.37 14.83
C THR A 181 33.94 -16.16 14.73
N ASP A 182 35.15 -16.31 14.20
CA ASP A 182 36.07 -15.18 14.04
C ASP A 182 35.59 -14.27 12.90
N ASP A 183 36.15 -13.06 12.81
CA ASP A 183 35.72 -12.06 11.83
C ASP A 183 36.38 -12.25 10.45
N ASP A 184 35.58 -12.39 9.40
CA ASP A 184 36.06 -12.55 8.02
C ASP A 184 36.70 -11.25 7.47
N GLN A 185 36.17 -10.08 7.83
CA GLN A 185 36.73 -8.80 7.40
C GLN A 185 38.10 -8.53 8.01
N LEU A 186 38.28 -8.80 9.29
CA LEU A 186 39.56 -8.73 10.00
C LEU A 186 40.54 -9.78 9.46
N TYR A 187 40.04 -10.92 8.97
CA TYR A 187 40.87 -11.91 8.30
C TYR A 187 41.58 -11.33 7.09
N PHE A 188 40.81 -10.78 6.15
CA PHE A 188 41.35 -10.21 4.92
C PHE A 188 42.08 -8.89 5.16
N THR A 189 41.62 -8.05 6.09
CA THR A 189 42.28 -6.79 6.47
C THR A 189 43.73 -7.03 6.90
N ASN A 190 43.96 -7.98 7.80
CA ASN A 190 45.31 -8.27 8.28
C ASN A 190 46.23 -8.78 7.16
N ILE A 191 45.69 -9.55 6.21
CA ILE A 191 46.45 -10.01 5.04
C ILE A 191 46.77 -8.84 4.10
N PHE A 192 45.82 -7.93 3.87
CA PHE A 192 46.01 -6.75 3.02
C PHE A 192 46.99 -5.72 3.60
N LEU A 193 47.03 -5.60 4.93
CA LEU A 193 47.93 -4.67 5.62
C LEU A 193 49.38 -5.14 5.68
N ASP A 194 49.62 -6.44 5.54
CA ASP A 194 50.97 -6.96 5.33
C ASP A 194 51.47 -6.54 3.94
N GLU A 195 52.45 -5.63 3.91
CA GLU A 195 52.98 -5.08 2.66
C GLU A 195 53.62 -6.16 1.76
N THR A 196 54.22 -7.19 2.36
CA THR A 196 54.86 -8.29 1.61
C THR A 196 53.80 -9.13 0.93
N LEU A 197 52.75 -9.50 1.64
CA LEU A 197 51.63 -10.26 1.09
C LEU A 197 50.84 -9.44 0.06
N ARG A 198 50.60 -8.16 0.33
CA ARG A 198 49.96 -7.22 -0.61
C ARG A 198 50.70 -7.10 -1.92
N LYS A 199 52.03 -7.03 -1.88
CA LYS A 199 52.87 -7.03 -3.08
C LYS A 199 52.88 -8.40 -3.77
N LYS A 200 52.99 -9.50 -3.01
CA LYS A 200 53.00 -10.88 -3.54
C LYS A 200 51.78 -11.15 -4.43
N TRP A 201 50.59 -10.85 -3.94
CA TRP A 201 49.34 -11.09 -4.67
C TRP A 201 48.80 -9.85 -5.40
N ASN A 202 49.60 -8.77 -5.51
CA ASN A 202 49.21 -7.50 -6.14
C ASN A 202 47.76 -7.09 -5.80
N MET A 203 47.45 -7.05 -4.50
CA MET A 203 46.11 -6.77 -4.00
C MET A 203 45.83 -5.27 -4.06
N LYS A 204 44.63 -4.90 -4.52
CA LYS A 204 44.14 -3.52 -4.53
C LYS A 204 42.76 -3.40 -3.89
N LEU A 205 42.41 -2.18 -3.51
CA LEU A 205 41.06 -1.82 -3.09
C LEU A 205 40.37 -1.05 -4.21
N ASP A 206 39.08 -1.29 -4.41
CA ASP A 206 38.23 -0.50 -5.30
C ASP A 206 37.82 0.83 -4.64
N VAL A 207 38.81 1.70 -4.46
CA VAL A 207 38.65 2.96 -3.71
C VAL A 207 37.68 3.95 -4.35
N LYS A 208 37.28 3.74 -5.61
CA LYS A 208 36.34 4.60 -6.36
C LYS A 208 34.96 3.98 -6.56
N SER A 209 34.74 2.76 -6.09
CA SER A 209 33.50 2.02 -6.35
C SER A 209 33.23 1.83 -7.85
N GLU A 210 34.23 1.43 -8.63
CA GLU A 210 34.07 1.08 -10.05
C GLU A 210 33.39 -0.28 -10.24
N LEU A 211 33.74 -1.25 -9.38
CA LEU A 211 33.18 -2.59 -9.31
C LEU A 211 32.17 -2.70 -8.16
N PHE A 212 32.52 -2.28 -6.95
CA PHE A 212 31.76 -2.52 -5.73
C PHE A 212 31.33 -1.22 -5.04
N GLN A 213 30.03 -1.09 -4.81
CA GLN A 213 29.43 -0.03 -4.02
C GLN A 213 28.90 -0.58 -2.70
N ASN A 214 29.70 -0.42 -1.64
CA ASN A 214 29.24 -0.59 -0.27
C ASN A 214 28.42 0.63 0.14
N MET A 215 27.19 0.41 0.62
CA MET A 215 26.21 1.48 0.85
C MET A 215 26.29 2.08 2.27
N HIS A 216 26.85 1.37 3.26
CA HIS A 216 26.98 1.88 4.61
C HIS A 216 27.92 3.09 4.67
N GLY A 217 27.39 4.24 5.09
CA GLY A 217 28.14 5.51 5.14
C GLY A 217 28.33 6.16 3.76
N ALA A 218 27.68 5.65 2.72
CA ALA A 218 27.74 6.16 1.35
C ALA A 218 26.34 6.31 0.72
N GLN A 219 25.26 6.26 1.50
CA GLN A 219 23.89 6.33 0.98
C GLN A 219 23.62 7.64 0.22
N GLY A 220 24.23 8.75 0.64
CA GLY A 220 24.16 10.04 -0.05
C GLY A 220 25.07 10.16 -1.28
N ASP A 221 25.99 9.21 -1.47
CA ASP A 221 26.93 9.21 -2.60
C ASP A 221 26.32 8.56 -3.85
N VAL A 222 25.18 7.87 -3.72
CA VAL A 222 24.62 7.00 -4.75
C VAL A 222 23.19 7.41 -5.08
N THR A 223 22.87 7.41 -6.37
CA THR A 223 21.52 7.63 -6.87
C THR A 223 21.15 6.61 -7.93
N ILE A 224 19.86 6.45 -8.19
CA ILE A 224 19.34 5.60 -9.27
C ILE A 224 19.23 6.47 -10.51
N LYS A 225 19.87 6.04 -11.59
CA LYS A 225 19.72 6.65 -12.90
C LYS A 225 18.98 5.71 -13.84
N PHE A 226 18.26 6.32 -14.78
CA PHE A 226 17.50 5.63 -15.80
C PHE A 226 18.05 6.02 -17.17
N LYS A 227 18.27 5.03 -18.02
CA LYS A 227 18.62 5.22 -19.43
C LYS A 227 17.77 4.27 -20.25
N SER A 228 16.79 4.83 -20.96
CA SER A 228 15.78 4.06 -21.71
C SER A 228 15.07 3.03 -20.81
N ASP A 229 15.26 1.76 -21.08
CA ASP A 229 14.70 0.60 -20.39
C ASP A 229 15.61 0.03 -19.29
N HIS A 230 16.71 0.71 -18.96
CA HIS A 230 17.67 0.28 -17.95
C HIS A 230 17.76 1.22 -16.76
N SER A 231 17.82 0.63 -15.56
CA SER A 231 18.07 1.32 -14.30
C SER A 231 19.38 0.85 -13.67
N TYR A 232 20.18 1.80 -13.19
CA TYR A 232 21.50 1.50 -12.64
C TYR A 232 21.86 2.44 -11.48
N ALA A 233 22.70 1.93 -10.58
CA ALA A 233 23.30 2.73 -9.53
C ALA A 233 24.41 3.63 -10.11
N TYR A 234 24.44 4.88 -9.69
CA TYR A 234 25.46 5.84 -10.08
C TYR A 234 26.02 6.52 -8.84
N ASN A 235 27.33 6.39 -8.63
CA ASN A 235 28.04 7.09 -7.58
C ASN A 235 28.34 8.52 -8.05
N VAL A 236 27.69 9.52 -7.46
CA VAL A 236 27.84 10.93 -7.84
C VAL A 236 29.16 11.55 -7.37
N ILE A 237 29.82 10.94 -6.37
CA ILE A 237 31.07 11.43 -5.80
C ILE A 237 32.27 11.02 -6.66
N THR A 238 32.29 9.77 -7.13
CA THR A 238 33.39 9.21 -7.93
C THR A 238 33.09 9.20 -9.42
N GLY A 239 31.83 9.40 -9.81
CA GLY A 239 31.39 9.39 -11.21
C GLY A 239 31.31 8.00 -11.83
N THR A 240 31.19 6.95 -11.01
CA THR A 240 31.22 5.55 -11.45
C THR A 240 29.83 4.93 -11.51
N THR A 241 29.71 3.84 -12.27
CA THR A 241 28.52 2.98 -12.32
C THR A 241 28.89 1.61 -11.76
N PRO A 242 28.81 1.36 -10.44
CA PRO A 242 29.23 0.10 -9.83
C PRO A 242 28.51 -1.12 -10.45
N VAL A 243 29.14 -2.29 -10.36
CA VAL A 243 28.58 -3.58 -10.83
C VAL A 243 27.91 -4.36 -9.70
N VAL A 244 28.37 -4.16 -8.47
CA VAL A 244 27.83 -4.79 -7.26
C VAL A 244 27.38 -3.66 -6.35
N VAL A 245 26.12 -3.71 -5.91
CA VAL A 245 25.61 -2.82 -4.86
C VAL A 245 25.37 -3.67 -3.61
N HIS A 246 26.08 -3.35 -2.54
CA HIS A 246 26.09 -4.10 -1.29
C HIS A 246 25.49 -3.25 -0.17
N GLY A 247 24.35 -3.69 0.36
CA GLY A 247 23.63 -3.09 1.48
C GLY A 247 24.25 -3.41 2.84
N ASN A 248 25.58 -3.36 2.95
CA ASN A 248 26.32 -3.76 4.15
C ASN A 248 25.88 -2.98 5.41
N GLY A 249 26.03 -3.57 6.59
CA GLY A 249 25.66 -2.91 7.85
C GLY A 249 24.15 -2.68 8.05
N PRO A 250 23.75 -1.79 8.99
CA PRO A 250 22.39 -1.65 9.49
C PRO A 250 21.51 -0.73 8.62
N ILE A 251 21.50 -0.93 7.30
CA ILE A 251 20.79 -0.09 6.32
C ILE A 251 19.86 -0.90 5.42
N LYS A 252 19.45 -2.09 5.89
CA LYS A 252 18.67 -3.03 5.07
C LYS A 252 17.36 -2.42 4.55
N PRO A 253 16.58 -1.64 5.33
CA PRO A 253 15.40 -0.95 4.82
C PRO A 253 15.70 0.00 3.65
N GLU A 254 16.73 0.83 3.77
CA GLU A 254 17.14 1.79 2.74
C GLU A 254 17.67 1.08 1.51
N PHE A 255 18.47 0.03 1.70
CA PHE A 255 18.96 -0.80 0.61
C PHE A 255 17.81 -1.50 -0.12
N ASN A 256 16.84 -2.08 0.60
CA ASN A 256 15.68 -2.73 0.00
C ASN A 256 14.87 -1.76 -0.87
N ARG A 257 14.67 -0.52 -0.40
CA ARG A 257 14.03 0.55 -1.19
C ARG A 257 14.82 0.84 -2.46
N PHE A 258 16.13 1.02 -2.34
CA PHE A 258 17.01 1.29 -3.48
C PHE A 258 17.00 0.12 -4.48
N ALA A 259 16.99 -1.11 -3.98
CA ALA A 259 17.00 -2.33 -4.76
C ALA A 259 15.70 -2.58 -5.55
N ASN A 260 14.56 -1.97 -5.18
CA ASN A 260 13.31 -2.04 -5.96
C ASN A 260 13.50 -1.60 -7.43
N TYR A 261 14.49 -0.74 -7.67
CA TYR A 261 14.77 -0.21 -8.99
C TYR A 261 15.94 -0.92 -9.67
N LEU A 262 16.85 -1.56 -8.94
CA LEU A 262 18.05 -2.17 -9.53
C LEU A 262 17.73 -3.44 -10.33
N ALA A 263 18.66 -3.81 -11.22
CA ALA A 263 18.47 -4.92 -12.15
C ALA A 263 17.11 -4.83 -12.87
N ASP A 264 16.77 -3.62 -13.33
CA ASP A 264 15.53 -3.28 -14.03
C ASP A 264 14.24 -3.65 -13.29
N GLY A 265 14.25 -3.73 -11.95
CA GLY A 265 13.04 -4.05 -11.16
C GLY A 265 11.87 -3.11 -11.46
N TRP A 266 12.18 -1.81 -11.60
CA TRP A 266 11.28 -0.78 -12.10
C TRP A 266 12.04 0.23 -12.96
N THR A 267 11.49 0.60 -14.11
CA THR A 267 12.09 1.58 -15.04
C THR A 267 11.07 2.61 -15.50
N THR A 268 11.53 3.78 -15.95
CA THR A 268 10.66 4.86 -16.43
C THR A 268 9.93 4.50 -17.73
N GLN A 269 10.53 3.66 -18.59
CA GLN A 269 9.95 3.28 -19.86
C GLN A 269 9.02 2.07 -19.76
N ASN A 270 9.43 1.01 -19.05
CA ASN A 270 8.68 -0.26 -19.03
C ASN A 270 7.86 -0.44 -17.75
N GLY A 271 7.99 0.46 -16.76
CA GLY A 271 7.38 0.32 -15.44
C GLY A 271 7.97 -0.85 -14.67
N CYS A 272 7.13 -1.48 -13.83
CA CYS A 272 7.54 -2.59 -12.98
C CYS A 272 7.79 -3.89 -13.77
N GLN A 273 9.05 -4.32 -13.88
CA GLN A 273 9.39 -5.64 -14.44
C GLN A 273 9.32 -6.72 -13.36
N ALA A 274 9.69 -6.39 -12.12
CA ALA A 274 9.60 -7.31 -10.98
C ALA A 274 8.19 -7.84 -10.73
N CYS A 275 7.16 -7.14 -11.23
CA CYS A 275 5.76 -7.52 -11.13
C CYS A 275 5.35 -8.72 -12.01
N LYS A 276 6.20 -9.11 -12.97
CA LYS A 276 5.96 -10.24 -13.88
C LYS A 276 6.73 -11.49 -13.47
N GLU A 277 7.55 -11.37 -12.43
CA GLU A 277 8.46 -12.43 -12.00
C GLU A 277 7.75 -13.39 -11.06
N GLU A 278 7.91 -14.68 -11.36
CA GLU A 278 7.43 -15.80 -10.54
C GLU A 278 5.92 -15.74 -10.24
N THR A 279 5.13 -15.05 -11.08
CA THR A 279 3.67 -15.00 -10.93
C THR A 279 3.05 -16.37 -11.20
N ILE A 280 2.03 -16.71 -10.43
CA ILE A 280 1.21 -17.90 -10.65
C ILE A 280 -0.14 -17.49 -11.26
N SER A 281 -0.84 -18.42 -11.89
CA SER A 281 -2.21 -18.19 -12.33
C SER A 281 -3.16 -19.16 -11.63
N ILE A 282 -4.23 -18.62 -11.05
CA ILE A 282 -5.26 -19.42 -10.36
C ILE A 282 -6.66 -19.18 -10.93
N ARG A 283 -6.82 -18.22 -11.84
CA ARG A 283 -8.12 -17.84 -12.42
C ARG A 283 -8.80 -18.95 -13.24
N GLU A 284 -8.02 -19.89 -13.75
CA GLU A 284 -8.50 -21.01 -14.56
C GLU A 284 -8.73 -22.30 -13.73
N LEU A 285 -8.43 -22.27 -12.43
CA LEU A 285 -8.64 -23.41 -11.55
C LEU A 285 -10.12 -23.66 -11.30
N LYS A 286 -10.47 -24.92 -11.01
CA LYS A 286 -11.79 -25.25 -10.47
C LYS A 286 -11.87 -24.87 -8.99
N ASP A 287 -13.09 -24.63 -8.50
CA ASP A 287 -13.33 -24.18 -7.13
C ASP A 287 -12.62 -25.04 -6.05
N ASP A 288 -12.51 -26.35 -6.23
CA ASP A 288 -11.85 -27.28 -5.30
C ASP A 288 -10.31 -27.28 -5.39
N GLU A 289 -9.76 -26.72 -6.46
CA GLU A 289 -8.32 -26.59 -6.74
C GLU A 289 -7.75 -25.23 -6.27
N PHE A 290 -8.61 -24.24 -5.99
CA PHE A 290 -8.18 -22.95 -5.45
C PHE A 290 -7.39 -23.13 -4.15
N PRO A 291 -6.34 -22.32 -3.89
CA PRO A 291 -5.64 -22.38 -2.61
C PRO A 291 -6.59 -22.20 -1.42
N THR A 292 -6.24 -22.75 -0.26
CA THR A 292 -7.05 -22.49 0.94
C THR A 292 -6.52 -21.26 1.66
N VAL A 293 -7.42 -20.42 2.16
CA VAL A 293 -7.08 -19.13 2.75
C VAL A 293 -7.80 -18.97 4.09
N LEU A 294 -7.05 -18.67 5.16
CA LEU A 294 -7.65 -18.11 6.37
C LEU A 294 -7.84 -16.61 6.17
N VAL A 295 -9.08 -16.14 6.10
CA VAL A 295 -9.39 -14.70 6.07
C VAL A 295 -9.65 -14.25 7.50
N SER A 296 -8.72 -13.48 8.07
CA SER A 296 -8.82 -12.93 9.42
C SER A 296 -9.29 -11.47 9.41
N LEU A 297 -10.39 -11.19 10.11
CA LEU A 297 -11.03 -9.90 10.22
C LEU A 297 -10.86 -9.35 11.64
N PHE A 298 -10.32 -8.14 11.76
CA PHE A 298 -10.04 -7.51 13.06
C PHE A 298 -10.84 -6.22 13.27
N PHE A 299 -11.60 -6.19 14.36
CA PHE A 299 -12.43 -5.06 14.79
C PHE A 299 -11.91 -4.56 16.14
N GLU A 300 -10.86 -3.75 16.10
CA GLU A 300 -10.12 -3.33 17.30
C GLU A 300 -10.60 -2.01 17.91
N GLN A 301 -11.36 -1.23 17.13
CA GLN A 301 -11.97 0.04 17.53
C GLN A 301 -13.26 0.31 16.74
N PRO A 302 -14.17 1.17 17.25
CA PRO A 302 -15.32 1.63 16.48
C PRO A 302 -14.88 2.15 15.11
N THR A 303 -15.46 1.62 14.05
CA THR A 303 -15.07 1.93 12.67
C THR A 303 -16.32 2.12 11.81
N PRO A 304 -16.42 3.19 11.01
CA PRO A 304 -17.62 3.43 10.21
C PRO A 304 -17.70 2.44 9.05
N PHE A 305 -18.92 2.23 8.55
CA PHE A 305 -19.21 1.37 7.38
C PHE A 305 -18.79 -0.11 7.58
N ALA A 306 -18.89 -0.63 8.81
CA ALA A 306 -18.60 -2.04 9.13
C ALA A 306 -19.55 -3.03 8.40
N GLU A 307 -20.83 -2.67 8.27
CA GLU A 307 -21.81 -3.44 7.48
C GLU A 307 -21.34 -3.57 6.01
N ASP A 308 -20.92 -2.46 5.39
CA ASP A 308 -20.42 -2.42 4.02
C ASP A 308 -19.12 -3.22 3.85
N PHE A 309 -18.22 -3.15 4.84
CA PHE A 309 -17.00 -3.95 4.89
C PHE A 309 -17.31 -5.46 4.86
N LEU A 310 -18.18 -5.92 5.77
CA LEU A 310 -18.55 -7.34 5.88
C LEU A 310 -19.23 -7.84 4.61
N GLU A 311 -20.12 -7.05 4.00
CA GLU A 311 -20.74 -7.38 2.72
C GLU A 311 -19.70 -7.44 1.58
N ARG A 312 -18.68 -6.58 1.57
CA ARG A 312 -17.57 -6.65 0.60
C ARG A 312 -16.75 -7.93 0.78
N ILE A 313 -16.45 -8.33 2.01
CA ILE A 313 -15.77 -9.61 2.31
C ILE A 313 -16.62 -10.80 1.82
N ALA A 314 -17.93 -10.78 2.05
CA ALA A 314 -18.84 -11.80 1.53
C ALA A 314 -18.85 -11.86 -0.01
N ASN A 315 -18.61 -10.74 -0.69
CA ASN A 315 -18.65 -10.62 -2.15
C ASN A 315 -17.30 -10.83 -2.84
N LEU A 316 -16.24 -11.20 -2.11
CA LEU A 316 -14.99 -11.63 -2.72
C LEU A 316 -15.26 -12.77 -3.72
N LYS A 317 -14.73 -12.63 -4.94
CA LYS A 317 -14.76 -13.63 -6.01
C LYS A 317 -13.73 -14.71 -5.73
N TYR A 318 -14.00 -15.48 -4.68
CA TYR A 318 -13.19 -16.62 -4.27
C TYR A 318 -14.14 -17.70 -3.74
N PRO A 319 -13.90 -19.00 -4.01
CA PRO A 319 -14.78 -20.05 -3.52
C PRO A 319 -14.84 -20.02 -1.98
N LYS A 320 -16.00 -19.73 -1.41
CA LYS A 320 -16.17 -19.64 0.05
C LYS A 320 -15.85 -20.97 0.76
N SER A 321 -16.05 -22.10 0.08
CA SER A 321 -15.64 -23.44 0.50
C SER A 321 -14.12 -23.63 0.64
N ARG A 322 -13.31 -22.67 0.16
CA ARG A 322 -11.85 -22.61 0.31
C ARG A 322 -11.38 -21.53 1.29
N ILE A 323 -12.32 -20.85 1.95
CA ILE A 323 -12.03 -19.82 2.95
C ILE A 323 -12.42 -20.33 4.33
N ASP A 324 -11.45 -20.32 5.26
CA ASP A 324 -11.74 -20.31 6.69
C ASP A 324 -11.84 -18.86 7.17
N LEU A 325 -12.79 -18.57 8.05
CA LEU A 325 -12.93 -17.27 8.68
C LEU A 325 -12.29 -17.27 10.07
N PHE A 326 -11.60 -16.19 10.39
CA PHE A 326 -11.24 -15.82 11.75
C PHE A 326 -11.74 -14.41 12.02
N ILE A 327 -12.60 -14.20 13.00
CA ILE A 327 -13.12 -12.86 13.33
C ILE A 327 -12.74 -12.57 14.77
N HIS A 328 -11.98 -11.50 14.98
CA HIS A 328 -11.74 -10.96 16.31
C HIS A 328 -12.44 -9.61 16.44
N ASN A 329 -13.38 -9.53 17.37
CA ASN A 329 -14.06 -8.31 17.74
C ASN A 329 -13.73 -7.93 19.18
N LYS A 330 -13.13 -6.76 19.33
CA LYS A 330 -12.83 -6.16 20.64
C LYS A 330 -13.89 -5.13 21.06
N VAL A 331 -14.82 -4.78 20.18
CA VAL A 331 -15.73 -3.64 20.35
C VAL A 331 -17.18 -4.07 20.31
N GLU A 332 -17.91 -3.88 21.42
CA GLU A 332 -19.33 -4.25 21.51
C GLU A 332 -20.20 -3.57 20.44
N PHE A 333 -19.82 -2.38 20.00
CA PHE A 333 -20.46 -1.62 18.92
C PHE A 333 -20.69 -2.47 17.66
N HIS A 334 -19.74 -3.34 17.29
CA HIS A 334 -19.79 -4.16 16.07
C HIS A 334 -20.50 -5.51 16.25
N ASN A 335 -21.00 -5.84 17.45
CA ASN A 335 -21.60 -7.15 17.73
C ASN A 335 -22.77 -7.46 16.80
N LYS A 336 -23.64 -6.47 16.53
CA LYS A 336 -24.83 -6.65 15.69
C LYS A 336 -24.47 -6.86 14.22
N ASP A 337 -23.48 -6.13 13.71
CA ASP A 337 -23.04 -6.24 12.32
C ASP A 337 -22.41 -7.61 12.05
N ILE A 338 -21.55 -8.07 12.96
CA ILE A 338 -20.92 -9.39 12.89
C ILE A 338 -21.96 -10.51 13.00
N ALA A 339 -22.91 -10.41 13.94
CA ALA A 339 -23.98 -11.40 14.08
C ALA A 339 -24.82 -11.52 12.80
N SER A 340 -25.18 -10.39 12.19
CA SER A 340 -25.95 -10.35 10.95
C SER A 340 -25.18 -10.95 9.76
N PHE A 341 -23.87 -10.69 9.68
CA PHE A 341 -22.99 -11.30 8.68
C PHE A 341 -22.89 -12.82 8.83
N LEU A 342 -22.68 -13.30 10.06
CA LEU A 342 -22.57 -14.73 10.34
C LEU A 342 -23.89 -15.47 10.06
N GLU A 343 -25.04 -14.91 10.46
CA GLU A 343 -26.35 -15.49 10.16
C GLU A 343 -26.56 -15.69 8.65
N LYS A 344 -26.09 -14.75 7.83
CA LYS A 344 -26.28 -14.77 6.38
C LYS A 344 -25.29 -15.65 5.63
N TYR A 345 -24.02 -15.71 6.08
CA TYR A 345 -22.94 -16.24 5.26
C TYR A 345 -22.13 -17.37 5.90
N ASN A 346 -22.22 -17.61 7.21
CA ASN A 346 -21.35 -18.56 7.92
C ASN A 346 -21.32 -19.96 7.28
N ASP A 347 -22.47 -20.49 6.90
CA ASP A 347 -22.60 -21.85 6.36
C ASP A 347 -22.02 -22.01 4.93
N MET A 348 -21.66 -20.90 4.27
CA MET A 348 -21.00 -20.93 2.96
C MET A 348 -19.48 -21.09 3.08
N TYR A 349 -18.90 -20.73 4.22
CA TYR A 349 -17.47 -20.79 4.48
C TYR A 349 -17.04 -22.18 4.95
N ARG A 350 -15.77 -22.53 4.76
CA ARG A 350 -15.24 -23.85 5.13
C ARG A 350 -15.27 -24.08 6.64
N SER A 351 -14.92 -23.04 7.41
CA SER A 351 -15.13 -22.97 8.86
C SER A 351 -15.04 -21.53 9.35
N ALA A 352 -15.44 -21.27 10.60
CA ALA A 352 -15.32 -19.96 11.23
C ALA A 352 -14.87 -20.08 12.69
N THR A 353 -13.91 -19.25 13.08
CA THR A 353 -13.47 -19.03 14.47
C THR A 353 -13.81 -17.59 14.84
N ILE A 354 -14.57 -17.38 15.92
CA ILE A 354 -15.04 -16.06 16.34
C ILE A 354 -14.61 -15.80 17.77
N LEU A 355 -13.98 -14.66 17.99
CA LEU A 355 -13.59 -14.12 19.27
C LEU A 355 -14.32 -12.79 19.49
N MET A 356 -15.07 -12.71 20.58
CA MET A 356 -15.94 -11.58 20.91
C MET A 356 -15.36 -10.77 22.07
N PRO A 357 -15.88 -9.54 22.33
CA PRO A 357 -15.34 -8.70 23.39
C PRO A 357 -15.37 -9.38 24.78
N SER A 358 -16.35 -10.25 25.01
CA SER A 358 -16.52 -11.03 26.24
C SER A 358 -15.37 -12.00 26.53
N ASP A 359 -14.59 -12.39 25.51
CA ASP A 359 -13.48 -13.33 25.66
C ASP A 359 -12.23 -12.67 26.27
N GLY A 360 -12.18 -11.32 26.31
CA GLY A 360 -11.10 -10.58 26.95
C GLY A 360 -9.73 -10.74 26.28
N ILE A 361 -9.71 -11.12 25.00
CA ILE A 361 -8.49 -11.28 24.21
C ILE A 361 -8.08 -9.91 23.65
N TYR A 362 -6.79 -9.57 23.78
CA TYR A 362 -6.23 -8.35 23.21
C TYR A 362 -5.72 -8.59 21.79
N GLU A 363 -5.67 -7.53 20.97
CA GLU A 363 -5.29 -7.56 19.56
C GLU A 363 -4.04 -8.39 19.25
N ALA A 364 -2.92 -8.16 19.96
CA ALA A 364 -1.68 -8.90 19.72
C ALA A 364 -1.85 -10.42 19.88
N ALA A 365 -2.59 -10.84 20.92
CA ALA A 365 -2.89 -12.24 21.17
C ALA A 365 -3.83 -12.81 20.09
N ALA A 366 -4.84 -12.05 19.67
CA ALA A 366 -5.76 -12.45 18.61
C ALA A 366 -5.06 -12.61 17.26
N ARG A 367 -4.17 -11.68 16.87
CA ARG A 367 -3.39 -11.77 15.63
C ARG A 367 -2.44 -12.96 15.63
N ASN A 368 -1.75 -13.22 16.75
CA ASN A 368 -0.94 -14.43 16.91
C ASN A 368 -1.79 -15.71 16.87
N TRP A 369 -3.01 -15.67 17.39
CA TRP A 369 -3.92 -16.81 17.30
C TRP A 369 -4.37 -17.07 15.86
N ALA A 370 -4.62 -16.03 15.05
CA ALA A 370 -4.90 -16.21 13.63
C ALA A 370 -3.74 -16.94 12.89
N VAL A 371 -2.48 -16.63 13.22
CA VAL A 371 -1.30 -17.35 12.69
C VAL A 371 -1.34 -18.84 13.09
N GLU A 372 -1.63 -19.13 14.35
CA GLU A 372 -1.74 -20.51 14.85
C GLU A 372 -2.92 -21.27 14.23
N VAL A 373 -4.08 -20.62 14.05
CA VAL A 373 -5.23 -21.23 13.37
C VAL A 373 -4.88 -21.54 11.91
N CYS A 374 -4.25 -20.61 11.19
CA CYS A 374 -3.83 -20.82 9.80
C CYS A 374 -2.90 -22.04 9.69
N LYS A 375 -1.97 -22.17 10.63
CA LYS A 375 -1.07 -23.32 10.75
C LYS A 375 -1.83 -24.62 11.03
N GLN A 376 -2.70 -24.63 12.04
CA GLN A 376 -3.46 -25.83 12.44
C GLN A 376 -4.40 -26.33 11.34
N LYS A 377 -4.99 -25.40 10.57
CA LYS A 377 -5.84 -25.69 9.42
C LYS A 377 -5.06 -26.07 8.16
N ASN A 378 -3.73 -25.93 8.20
CA ASN A 378 -2.84 -26.12 7.05
C ASN A 378 -3.25 -25.26 5.85
N ASP A 379 -3.62 -24.01 6.11
CA ASP A 379 -3.98 -23.06 5.08
C ASP A 379 -2.76 -22.59 4.29
N GLN A 380 -2.93 -22.46 2.97
CA GLN A 380 -1.86 -22.02 2.08
C GLN A 380 -1.59 -20.52 2.21
N TYR A 381 -2.59 -19.74 2.66
CA TYR A 381 -2.44 -18.31 2.88
C TYR A 381 -3.23 -17.82 4.11
N LEU A 382 -2.70 -16.79 4.76
CA LEU A 382 -3.40 -15.97 5.75
C LEU A 382 -3.64 -14.58 5.14
N PHE A 383 -4.90 -14.18 5.00
CA PHE A 383 -5.28 -12.82 4.59
C PHE A 383 -5.81 -12.06 5.79
N SER A 384 -4.98 -11.19 6.37
CA SER A 384 -5.33 -10.35 7.53
C SER A 384 -5.87 -9.02 7.06
N VAL A 385 -7.05 -8.64 7.56
CA VAL A 385 -7.77 -7.41 7.18
C VAL A 385 -8.38 -6.75 8.42
N ASP A 386 -8.03 -5.50 8.65
CA ASP A 386 -8.68 -4.65 9.64
C ASP A 386 -9.95 -4.04 9.05
N VAL A 387 -10.98 -3.85 9.86
CA VAL A 387 -12.29 -3.29 9.42
C VAL A 387 -12.17 -1.93 8.71
N TYR A 388 -11.12 -1.15 9.00
CA TYR A 388 -10.91 0.14 8.34
C TYR A 388 -10.30 0.03 6.94
N ALA A 389 -9.79 -1.15 6.56
CA ALA A 389 -9.27 -1.45 5.24
C ALA A 389 -10.41 -1.97 4.34
N GLN A 390 -11.08 -1.02 3.68
CA GLN A 390 -12.23 -1.31 2.83
C GLN A 390 -11.80 -1.96 1.50
N ILE A 391 -11.95 -3.28 1.41
CA ILE A 391 -11.65 -4.05 0.18
C ILE A 391 -12.81 -3.90 -0.80
N THR A 392 -12.67 -3.03 -1.81
CA THR A 392 -13.76 -2.74 -2.75
C THR A 392 -13.68 -3.54 -4.03
N ASP A 393 -12.50 -4.08 -4.37
CA ASP A 393 -12.34 -4.95 -5.54
C ASP A 393 -12.57 -6.42 -5.13
N PRO A 394 -13.57 -7.11 -5.72
CA PRO A 394 -13.90 -8.47 -5.34
C PRO A 394 -12.84 -9.50 -5.76
N GLU A 395 -11.90 -9.16 -6.66
CA GLU A 395 -10.82 -10.07 -7.09
C GLU A 395 -9.56 -9.95 -6.22
N THR A 396 -9.59 -9.16 -5.15
CA THR A 396 -8.40 -8.85 -4.32
C THR A 396 -7.60 -10.09 -3.92
N LEU A 397 -8.24 -11.15 -3.41
CA LEU A 397 -7.53 -12.38 -3.03
C LEU A 397 -6.80 -13.02 -4.21
N ILE A 398 -7.45 -13.08 -5.38
CA ILE A 398 -6.84 -13.63 -6.60
C ILE A 398 -5.64 -12.79 -7.01
N ASP A 399 -5.81 -11.47 -7.10
CA ASP A 399 -4.76 -10.55 -7.54
C ASP A 399 -3.53 -10.55 -6.62
N LEU A 400 -3.72 -10.77 -5.32
CA LEU A 400 -2.62 -10.90 -4.35
C LEU A 400 -1.93 -12.27 -4.44
N ILE A 401 -2.69 -13.36 -4.54
CA ILE A 401 -2.13 -14.72 -4.64
C ILE A 401 -1.34 -14.91 -5.94
N GLU A 402 -1.84 -14.41 -7.08
CA GLU A 402 -1.17 -14.52 -8.39
C GLU A 402 0.19 -13.80 -8.43
N GLN A 403 0.40 -12.82 -7.54
CA GLN A 403 1.70 -12.14 -7.42
C GLN A 403 2.75 -12.96 -6.65
N ASN A 404 2.38 -14.08 -6.03
CA ASN A 404 3.28 -15.09 -5.47
C ASN A 404 4.44 -14.49 -4.64
N ARG A 405 4.09 -13.82 -3.54
CA ARG A 405 5.04 -13.27 -2.56
C ARG A 405 4.76 -13.85 -1.18
N THR A 406 5.80 -13.96 -0.38
CA THR A 406 5.75 -14.47 1.00
C THR A 406 4.91 -13.57 1.91
N VAL A 407 5.03 -12.25 1.77
CA VAL A 407 4.17 -11.24 2.42
C VAL A 407 3.85 -10.13 1.44
N LEU A 408 2.56 -9.86 1.21
CA LEU A 408 2.08 -8.87 0.23
C LEU A 408 0.88 -8.07 0.73
N ALA A 409 1.00 -6.75 0.72
CA ALA A 409 -0.11 -5.84 1.01
C ALA A 409 -0.62 -5.15 -0.27
N PRO A 410 -1.95 -5.06 -0.48
CA PRO A 410 -2.50 -4.05 -1.38
C PRO A 410 -2.24 -2.65 -0.79
N ILE A 411 -1.77 -1.71 -1.61
CA ILE A 411 -1.65 -0.30 -1.18
C ILE A 411 -3.05 0.32 -1.15
N LEU A 412 -3.51 0.63 0.05
CA LEU A 412 -4.78 1.29 0.35
C LEU A 412 -4.49 2.68 0.90
N SER A 413 -5.13 3.70 0.33
CA SER A 413 -4.99 5.09 0.78
C SER A 413 -6.32 5.64 1.28
N ARG A 414 -6.28 6.54 2.26
CA ARG A 414 -7.45 7.33 2.66
C ARG A 414 -7.85 8.21 1.45
N PRO A 415 -9.10 8.16 0.96
CA PRO A 415 -9.52 8.98 -0.16
C PRO A 415 -9.21 10.46 0.05
N TYR A 416 -8.70 11.13 -0.99
CA TYR A 416 -8.32 12.55 -0.98
C TYR A 416 -7.17 12.93 -0.03
N LYS A 417 -6.45 11.95 0.54
CA LYS A 417 -5.29 12.15 1.44
C LYS A 417 -4.10 11.31 0.95
N LEU A 418 -2.91 11.59 1.52
CA LEU A 418 -1.69 10.80 1.28
C LEU A 418 -1.49 9.65 2.28
N TRP A 419 -2.28 9.60 3.35
CA TRP A 419 -2.18 8.54 4.35
C TRP A 419 -2.54 7.19 3.74
N SER A 420 -1.67 6.20 3.92
CA SER A 420 -1.81 4.87 3.35
C SER A 420 -1.28 3.80 4.29
N ASN A 421 -1.58 2.53 3.98
CA ASN A 421 -1.28 1.38 4.83
C ASN A 421 0.15 0.82 4.67
N PHE A 422 1.10 1.66 4.26
CA PHE A 422 2.52 1.28 4.17
C PHE A 422 3.42 2.49 4.49
N TRP A 423 4.66 2.22 4.93
CA TRP A 423 5.70 3.24 5.01
C TRP A 423 6.81 2.92 4.03
N GLY A 424 7.27 3.93 3.27
CA GLY A 424 8.41 3.75 2.36
C GLY A 424 9.79 3.80 3.04
N ALA A 425 9.86 4.28 4.29
CA ALA A 425 11.08 4.33 5.08
C ALA A 425 10.76 4.21 6.59
N VAL A 426 11.78 3.84 7.37
CA VAL A 426 11.77 3.91 8.83
C VAL A 426 12.99 4.68 9.30
N ASN A 427 12.90 5.35 10.46
CA ASN A 427 14.07 5.93 11.10
C ASN A 427 14.88 4.85 11.85
N LYS A 428 15.99 5.24 12.48
CA LYS A 428 16.88 4.32 13.22
C LYS A 428 16.17 3.59 14.38
N ASP A 429 15.14 4.21 14.94
CA ASP A 429 14.35 3.68 16.04
C ASP A 429 13.18 2.80 15.55
N GLY A 430 13.04 2.62 14.22
CA GLY A 430 11.99 1.79 13.60
C GLY A 430 10.65 2.48 13.41
N TRP A 431 10.56 3.79 13.68
CA TRP A 431 9.36 4.61 13.50
C TRP A 431 9.24 5.17 12.09
N TYR A 432 8.08 5.74 11.77
CA TYR A 432 7.77 6.31 10.47
C TYR A 432 8.83 7.31 9.98
N ALA A 433 9.25 7.13 8.74
CA ALA A 433 9.93 8.14 7.94
C ALA A 433 9.34 8.15 6.53
N ARG A 434 9.28 9.32 5.90
CA ARG A 434 8.83 9.43 4.51
C ARG A 434 9.98 9.07 3.56
N SER A 435 9.76 8.15 2.62
CA SER A 435 10.71 7.92 1.53
C SER A 435 10.55 8.95 0.41
N GLU A 436 11.61 9.12 -0.39
CA GLU A 436 11.64 10.03 -1.53
C GLU A 436 10.57 9.70 -2.59
N ASP A 437 10.21 8.43 -2.75
CA ASP A 437 9.26 7.92 -3.73
C ASP A 437 7.85 7.67 -3.18
N TYR A 438 7.59 7.96 -1.90
CA TYR A 438 6.29 7.67 -1.25
C TYR A 438 5.11 8.32 -1.97
N ILE A 439 5.23 9.62 -2.29
CA ILE A 439 4.16 10.37 -2.95
C ILE A 439 3.91 9.82 -4.36
N ASP A 440 4.98 9.50 -5.10
CA ASP A 440 4.85 8.94 -6.44
C ASP A 440 4.14 7.58 -6.46
N ILE A 441 4.36 6.76 -5.42
CA ILE A 441 3.71 5.46 -5.26
C ILE A 441 2.23 5.65 -4.89
N VAL A 442 1.91 6.51 -3.92
CA VAL A 442 0.53 6.77 -3.47
C VAL A 442 -0.30 7.42 -4.56
N GLU A 443 0.23 8.41 -5.27
CA GLU A 443 -0.45 9.09 -6.39
C GLU A 443 -0.40 8.29 -7.70
N LYS A 444 0.13 7.06 -7.67
CA LYS A 444 0.24 6.16 -8.83
C LYS A 444 1.01 6.74 -10.03
N LYS A 445 1.93 7.67 -9.78
CA LYS A 445 2.95 8.09 -10.75
C LYS A 445 3.96 6.97 -11.00
N LYS A 446 4.24 6.17 -9.97
CA LYS A 446 5.00 4.91 -10.07
C LYS A 446 4.11 3.75 -9.66
N ILE A 447 3.75 2.92 -10.62
CA ILE A 447 2.94 1.72 -10.41
C ILE A 447 3.87 0.50 -10.42
N GLY A 448 3.74 -0.37 -9.42
CA GLY A 448 4.59 -1.55 -9.28
C GLY A 448 4.36 -2.37 -8.01
N LEU A 449 5.40 -3.12 -7.68
CA LEU A 449 5.54 -3.99 -6.52
C LEU A 449 6.77 -3.52 -5.75
N TRP A 450 6.57 -3.16 -4.49
CA TRP A 450 7.56 -2.40 -3.72
C TRP A 450 7.94 -3.19 -2.47
N ASN A 451 9.21 -3.52 -2.29
CA ASN A 451 9.71 -3.97 -0.98
C ASN A 451 9.77 -2.75 -0.05
N VAL A 452 8.97 -2.78 1.01
CA VAL A 452 8.77 -1.66 1.94
C VAL A 452 9.03 -2.12 3.37
N PRO A 453 9.48 -1.23 4.28
CA PRO A 453 9.78 -1.61 5.65
C PRO A 453 8.56 -1.81 6.55
N TYR A 454 7.36 -1.38 6.16
CA TYR A 454 6.17 -1.43 7.00
C TYR A 454 4.91 -1.53 6.15
N ILE A 455 3.98 -2.38 6.59
CA ILE A 455 2.64 -2.59 6.04
C ILE A 455 1.65 -2.76 7.21
N THR A 456 0.38 -2.39 7.02
CA THR A 456 -0.71 -2.54 8.00
C THR A 456 -2.05 -2.66 7.27
N GLY A 457 -3.17 -2.83 7.99
CA GLY A 457 -4.53 -2.74 7.48
C GLY A 457 -5.00 -3.94 6.68
N ALA A 458 -4.28 -4.33 5.64
CA ALA A 458 -4.60 -5.48 4.81
C ALA A 458 -3.32 -6.10 4.24
N TYR A 459 -3.13 -7.41 4.42
CA TYR A 459 -1.98 -8.12 3.87
C TYR A 459 -2.21 -9.64 3.79
N LEU A 460 -1.60 -10.24 2.76
CA LEU A 460 -1.57 -11.67 2.50
C LEU A 460 -0.21 -12.23 2.91
N ILE A 461 -0.20 -13.32 3.66
CA ILE A 461 0.99 -14.04 4.11
C ILE A 461 0.91 -15.46 3.58
N HIS A 462 2.00 -15.94 2.98
CA HIS A 462 2.11 -17.33 2.53
C HIS A 462 2.26 -18.29 3.72
N GLY A 463 1.53 -19.41 3.69
CA GLY A 463 1.43 -20.39 4.78
C GLY A 463 2.76 -21.03 5.18
N SER A 464 3.76 -21.02 4.31
CA SER A 464 5.12 -21.50 4.63
C SER A 464 5.79 -20.73 5.78
N LEU A 465 5.34 -19.50 6.09
CA LEU A 465 5.92 -18.69 7.15
C LEU A 465 5.31 -18.95 8.53
N MET A 466 4.19 -19.68 8.65
CA MET A 466 3.43 -19.73 9.91
C MET A 466 4.24 -20.21 11.12
N GLU A 467 5.22 -21.10 10.93
CA GLU A 467 6.14 -21.51 12.01
C GLU A 467 7.03 -20.36 12.48
N GLU A 468 7.61 -19.61 11.55
CA GLU A 468 8.54 -18.50 11.84
C GLU A 468 7.83 -17.27 12.44
N LEU A 469 6.53 -17.13 12.18
CA LEU A 469 5.68 -16.02 12.61
C LEU A 469 5.05 -16.22 13.98
N ARG A 470 5.40 -17.28 14.70
CA ARG A 470 4.92 -17.48 16.06
C ARG A 470 5.25 -16.27 16.95
N ASP A 471 4.23 -15.76 17.66
CA ASP A 471 4.31 -14.62 18.58
C ASP A 471 4.83 -13.32 17.96
N ILE A 472 4.82 -13.20 16.62
CA ILE A 472 5.43 -12.06 15.92
C ILE A 472 4.74 -10.70 16.18
N TYR A 473 3.46 -10.72 16.56
CA TYR A 473 2.70 -9.51 16.88
C TYR A 473 2.95 -9.01 18.32
N SER A 474 3.77 -9.72 19.10
CA SER A 474 4.05 -9.39 20.50
C SER A 474 5.46 -8.81 20.66
N ALA A 475 5.54 -7.53 21.03
CA ALA A 475 6.78 -6.90 21.48
C ALA A 475 6.49 -5.90 22.61
N GLU A 476 7.44 -5.79 23.55
CA GLU A 476 7.28 -4.93 24.72
C GLU A 476 7.19 -3.44 24.32
N ASN A 477 6.14 -2.76 24.78
CA ASN A 477 5.87 -1.34 24.51
C ASN A 477 5.83 -0.95 23.01
N VAL A 478 5.44 -1.88 22.14
CA VAL A 478 5.34 -1.66 20.70
C VAL A 478 3.97 -2.10 20.21
N GLU A 479 3.34 -1.31 19.34
CA GLU A 479 2.05 -1.65 18.74
C GLU A 479 2.14 -2.94 17.89
N PRO A 480 1.08 -3.76 17.81
CA PRO A 480 1.13 -5.07 17.15
C PRO A 480 1.67 -5.05 15.71
N ASP A 481 1.27 -4.06 14.91
CA ASP A 481 1.74 -3.94 13.52
C ASP A 481 3.22 -3.56 13.41
N MET A 482 3.70 -2.70 14.32
CA MET A 482 5.13 -2.38 14.40
C MET A 482 5.95 -3.57 14.88
N ALA A 483 5.42 -4.36 15.83
CA ALA A 483 6.02 -5.60 16.29
C ALA A 483 6.12 -6.61 15.15
N PHE A 484 5.03 -6.79 14.39
CA PHE A 484 4.96 -7.62 13.20
C PHE A 484 6.02 -7.23 12.16
N CYS A 485 5.97 -5.99 11.67
CA CYS A 485 6.89 -5.51 10.64
C CYS A 485 8.34 -5.53 11.13
N GLY A 486 8.59 -5.15 12.38
CA GLY A 486 9.92 -5.20 13.00
C GLY A 486 10.46 -6.63 13.11
N GLY A 487 9.59 -7.57 13.47
CA GLY A 487 9.89 -9.00 13.53
C GLY A 487 10.22 -9.60 12.17
N LEU A 488 9.50 -9.20 11.11
CA LEU A 488 9.80 -9.63 9.73
C LEU A 488 11.16 -9.10 9.27
N ARG A 489 11.44 -7.81 9.49
CA ARG A 489 12.74 -7.21 9.13
C ARG A 489 13.91 -7.89 9.83
N LYS A 490 13.79 -8.20 11.13
CA LYS A 490 14.82 -8.90 11.91
C LYS A 490 15.12 -10.31 11.37
N ARG A 491 14.11 -10.97 10.78
CA ARG A 491 14.24 -12.30 10.16
C ARG A 491 14.62 -12.26 8.67
N GLY A 492 14.78 -11.06 8.08
CA GLY A 492 15.10 -10.90 6.67
C GLY A 492 13.95 -11.25 5.70
N ILE A 493 12.71 -11.31 6.20
CA ILE A 493 11.52 -11.56 5.39
C ILE A 493 11.07 -10.23 4.77
N PHE A 494 10.87 -10.21 3.44
CA PHE A 494 10.46 -9.00 2.75
C PHE A 494 8.96 -8.77 2.89
N MET A 495 8.59 -7.50 3.04
CA MET A 495 7.20 -7.05 2.96
C MET A 495 7.02 -6.34 1.63
N TYR A 496 6.17 -6.90 0.77
CA TYR A 496 5.85 -6.28 -0.50
C TYR A 496 4.56 -5.48 -0.40
N ALA A 497 4.48 -4.36 -1.12
CA ALA A 497 3.29 -3.56 -1.28
C ALA A 497 3.00 -3.33 -2.77
N THR A 498 1.75 -3.52 -3.21
CA THR A 498 1.36 -3.44 -4.63
C THR A 498 0.33 -2.34 -4.86
N ASN A 499 0.58 -1.48 -5.85
CA ASN A 499 -0.38 -0.46 -6.33
C ASN A 499 -0.78 -0.69 -7.79
N ARG A 500 -0.55 -1.90 -8.33
CA ARG A 500 -0.84 -2.31 -9.72
C ARG A 500 -2.32 -2.15 -10.10
N LYS A 501 -3.23 -2.33 -9.13
CA LYS A 501 -4.67 -2.17 -9.25
C LYS A 501 -5.19 -1.38 -8.04
N ILE A 502 -6.33 -0.70 -8.17
CA ILE A 502 -7.04 -0.16 -7.00
C ILE A 502 -7.84 -1.32 -6.42
N LEU A 503 -7.46 -1.81 -5.25
CA LEU A 503 -8.11 -2.95 -4.59
C LEU A 503 -9.06 -2.52 -3.45
N GLY A 504 -8.95 -1.27 -3.03
CA GLY A 504 -9.69 -0.74 -1.89
C GLY A 504 -9.19 0.64 -1.49
N HIS A 505 -9.58 1.04 -0.29
CA HIS A 505 -9.17 2.29 0.35
C HIS A 505 -9.23 2.16 1.87
N LEU A 506 -8.79 3.19 2.59
CA LEU A 506 -8.88 3.25 4.04
C LEU A 506 -10.00 4.20 4.47
N VAL A 507 -10.81 3.80 5.44
CA VAL A 507 -11.69 4.72 6.17
C VAL A 507 -10.99 5.29 7.38
N ASP A 508 -11.40 6.50 7.73
CA ASP A 508 -10.90 7.27 8.85
C ASP A 508 -11.82 7.05 10.05
N TYR A 509 -11.36 6.25 11.01
CA TYR A 509 -12.11 5.88 12.21
C TYR A 509 -11.80 6.78 13.41
N ASP A 510 -10.95 7.78 13.23
CA ASP A 510 -10.48 8.64 14.31
C ASP A 510 -11.68 9.42 14.91
N ASN A 511 -11.86 9.30 16.23
CA ASN A 511 -12.95 9.95 16.99
C ASN A 511 -14.37 9.61 16.51
N MET A 512 -14.62 8.36 16.07
CA MET A 512 -15.96 7.92 15.71
C MET A 512 -16.92 7.98 16.91
N ASP A 513 -17.96 8.81 16.80
CA ASP A 513 -19.11 8.78 17.72
C ASP A 513 -19.93 7.50 17.48
N THR A 514 -20.32 6.85 18.58
CA THR A 514 -21.10 5.59 18.59
C THR A 514 -22.44 5.75 19.32
N SER A 515 -22.80 6.98 19.71
CA SER A 515 -24.00 7.27 20.49
C SER A 515 -25.29 7.36 19.67
N HIS A 516 -25.19 7.42 18.34
CA HIS A 516 -26.34 7.49 17.43
C HIS A 516 -26.83 6.09 17.05
N LEU A 517 -28.09 6.00 16.60
CA LEU A 517 -28.65 4.75 16.07
C LEU A 517 -27.98 4.35 14.74
N HIS A 518 -27.68 5.35 13.90
CA HIS A 518 -27.04 5.23 12.60
C HIS A 518 -25.81 6.15 12.49
N ASN A 519 -24.74 5.79 13.18
CA ASN A 519 -23.50 6.57 13.27
C ASN A 519 -22.88 6.93 11.90
N ASP A 520 -23.04 6.06 10.89
CA ASP A 520 -22.57 6.32 9.52
C ASP A 520 -23.21 7.57 8.89
N LEU A 521 -24.43 7.99 9.29
CA LEU A 521 -25.06 9.21 8.78
C LEU A 521 -24.22 10.46 9.05
N TYR A 522 -23.44 10.47 10.12
CA TYR A 522 -22.63 11.59 10.58
C TYR A 522 -21.22 11.59 9.95
N GLN A 523 -20.92 10.64 9.06
CA GLN A 523 -19.59 10.48 8.45
C GLN A 523 -19.35 11.32 7.18
N ILE A 524 -20.27 12.22 6.82
CA ILE A 524 -20.22 12.98 5.56
C ILE A 524 -18.95 13.83 5.41
N VAL A 525 -18.39 14.33 6.52
CA VAL A 525 -17.18 15.17 6.50
C VAL A 525 -15.91 14.33 6.61
N GLN A 526 -15.88 13.36 7.52
CA GLN A 526 -14.68 12.57 7.82
C GLN A 526 -14.40 11.53 6.72
N ASN A 527 -15.46 10.89 6.21
CA ASN A 527 -15.40 9.84 5.21
C ASN A 527 -16.36 10.14 4.03
N PRO A 528 -16.15 11.25 3.30
CA PRO A 528 -17.09 11.72 2.28
C PRO A 528 -17.26 10.74 1.12
N TYR A 529 -16.23 9.93 0.83
CA TYR A 529 -16.25 8.95 -0.25
C TYR A 529 -17.25 7.82 0.04
N ASP A 530 -17.09 7.11 1.16
CA ASP A 530 -18.00 6.03 1.56
C ASP A 530 -19.39 6.54 1.89
N TRP A 531 -19.50 7.71 2.52
CA TRP A 531 -20.77 8.35 2.79
C TRP A 531 -21.55 8.62 1.49
N LYS A 532 -20.87 9.13 0.44
CA LYS A 532 -21.48 9.33 -0.87
C LYS A 532 -21.96 8.01 -1.48
N LEU A 533 -21.15 6.96 -1.43
CA LEU A 533 -21.52 5.64 -1.98
C LEU A 533 -22.76 5.07 -1.29
N LYS A 534 -22.90 5.26 0.02
CA LYS A 534 -24.01 4.72 0.82
C LYS A 534 -25.28 5.57 0.74
N TYR A 535 -25.14 6.90 0.76
CA TYR A 535 -26.25 7.81 1.04
C TYR A 535 -26.67 8.73 -0.09
N ILE A 536 -25.88 8.87 -1.16
CA ILE A 536 -26.27 9.68 -2.32
C ILE A 536 -26.97 8.83 -3.37
N HIS A 537 -27.99 9.39 -3.98
CA HIS A 537 -28.75 8.69 -5.02
C HIS A 537 -27.84 8.39 -6.22
N GLU A 538 -27.89 7.17 -6.76
CA GLU A 538 -27.07 6.73 -7.91
C GLU A 538 -27.16 7.68 -9.13
N ASN A 539 -28.36 8.19 -9.42
CA ASN A 539 -28.65 9.14 -10.51
C ASN A 539 -28.46 10.62 -10.12
N TYR A 540 -27.83 10.94 -8.98
CA TYR A 540 -27.57 12.33 -8.58
C TYR A 540 -26.73 13.06 -9.63
N SER A 541 -25.55 12.52 -9.96
CA SER A 541 -24.57 13.19 -10.84
C SER A 541 -25.11 13.47 -12.25
N GLN A 542 -26.01 12.60 -12.71
CA GLN A 542 -26.75 12.75 -13.95
C GLN A 542 -27.51 14.08 -14.03
N SER A 543 -28.00 14.61 -12.91
CA SER A 543 -28.74 15.89 -12.87
C SER A 543 -27.85 17.12 -13.06
N LEU A 544 -26.53 16.96 -12.96
CA LEU A 544 -25.54 18.02 -13.15
C LEU A 544 -25.03 18.11 -14.60
N GLU A 545 -25.44 17.19 -15.47
CA GLU A 545 -25.06 17.20 -16.89
C GLU A 545 -25.68 18.40 -17.62
N LEU A 546 -24.84 19.19 -18.31
CA LEU A 546 -25.27 20.42 -18.99
C LEU A 546 -26.35 20.18 -20.05
N ASN A 547 -26.28 19.06 -20.77
CA ASN A 547 -27.21 18.74 -21.86
C ASN A 547 -28.52 18.09 -21.39
N ARG A 548 -28.65 17.80 -20.09
CA ARG A 548 -29.83 17.14 -19.55
C ARG A 548 -30.92 18.17 -19.25
N THR A 549 -32.12 17.92 -19.75
CA THR A 549 -33.29 18.71 -19.39
C THR A 549 -33.70 18.40 -17.95
N LEU A 550 -33.80 19.44 -17.12
CA LEU A 550 -34.22 19.30 -15.74
C LEU A 550 -35.72 19.00 -15.66
N VAL A 551 -36.09 18.10 -14.77
CA VAL A 551 -37.50 17.74 -14.55
C VAL A 551 -38.17 18.86 -13.76
N GLN A 552 -39.21 19.46 -14.35
CA GLN A 552 -39.99 20.53 -13.73
C GLN A 552 -41.47 20.12 -13.68
N PRO A 553 -41.94 19.46 -12.60
CA PRO A 553 -43.34 19.06 -12.48
C PRO A 553 -44.32 20.25 -12.43
N CYS A 554 -43.87 21.42 -11.98
CA CYS A 554 -44.59 22.68 -12.02
C CYS A 554 -43.63 23.80 -12.48
N PRO A 555 -44.14 24.96 -12.96
CA PRO A 555 -43.28 26.08 -13.35
C PRO A 555 -42.33 26.48 -12.22
N ASP A 556 -41.01 26.55 -12.51
CA ASP A 556 -39.94 26.88 -11.55
C ASP A 556 -39.87 25.98 -10.30
N VAL A 557 -40.49 24.80 -10.36
CA VAL A 557 -40.36 23.75 -9.35
C VAL A 557 -39.57 22.62 -9.97
N PHE A 558 -38.33 22.45 -9.55
CA PHE A 558 -37.41 21.44 -10.06
C PHE A 558 -37.45 20.17 -9.20
N TRP A 559 -37.17 19.02 -9.81
CA TRP A 559 -37.25 17.74 -9.14
C TRP A 559 -36.04 16.85 -9.42
N PHE A 560 -35.24 16.58 -8.39
CA PHE A 560 -33.94 15.93 -8.51
C PHE A 560 -33.86 14.66 -7.67
N PRO A 561 -33.28 13.55 -8.17
CA PRO A 561 -32.77 12.48 -7.30
C PRO A 561 -31.59 13.01 -6.48
N ILE A 562 -31.60 12.85 -5.16
CA ILE A 562 -30.53 13.40 -4.31
C ILE A 562 -29.94 12.40 -3.31
N VAL A 563 -30.77 11.70 -2.55
CA VAL A 563 -30.32 10.76 -1.50
C VAL A 563 -30.83 9.35 -1.77
N SER A 564 -30.09 8.35 -1.28
CA SER A 564 -30.45 6.94 -1.42
C SER A 564 -31.65 6.59 -0.54
N THR A 565 -32.28 5.44 -0.78
CA THR A 565 -33.35 4.96 0.09
C THR A 565 -32.83 4.64 1.50
N LYS A 566 -31.59 4.13 1.63
CA LYS A 566 -30.94 3.87 2.93
C LYS A 566 -30.77 5.15 3.74
N PHE A 567 -30.38 6.27 3.11
CA PHE A 567 -30.34 7.56 3.81
C PHE A 567 -31.70 7.95 4.37
N CYS A 568 -32.74 7.80 3.55
CA CYS A 568 -34.10 8.15 3.96
C CYS A 568 -34.57 7.29 5.15
N ASP A 569 -34.33 5.98 5.09
CA ASP A 569 -34.71 5.05 6.16
C ASP A 569 -33.95 5.37 7.45
N SER A 570 -32.62 5.48 7.38
CA SER A 570 -31.79 5.80 8.54
C SER A 570 -32.14 7.16 9.17
N LEU A 571 -32.44 8.19 8.36
CA LEU A 571 -32.84 9.49 8.90
C LEU A 571 -34.21 9.41 9.60
N VAL A 572 -35.19 8.71 9.02
CA VAL A 572 -36.50 8.53 9.66
C VAL A 572 -36.38 7.73 10.95
N GLU A 573 -35.56 6.68 10.95
CA GLU A 573 -35.28 5.85 12.13
C GLU A 573 -34.62 6.67 13.26
N GLU A 574 -33.64 7.55 12.97
CA GLU A 574 -33.10 8.50 13.96
C GLU A 574 -34.17 9.41 14.56
N MET A 575 -35.03 9.99 13.71
CA MET A 575 -36.07 10.92 14.18
C MET A 575 -37.10 10.22 15.07
N GLU A 576 -37.54 9.02 14.68
CA GLU A 576 -38.47 8.23 15.49
C GLU A 576 -37.79 7.64 16.74
N HIS A 577 -36.48 7.39 16.72
CA HIS A 577 -35.72 6.97 17.91
C HIS A 577 -35.63 8.08 18.96
N LEU A 578 -35.34 9.31 18.53
CA LEU A 578 -35.38 10.47 19.43
C LEU A 578 -36.80 10.67 20.00
N ASN A 579 -37.82 10.47 19.16
CA ASN A 579 -39.25 10.59 19.50
C ASN A 579 -39.64 11.93 20.17
N GLN A 580 -38.96 13.01 19.79
CA GLN A 580 -39.23 14.37 20.29
C GLN A 580 -39.76 15.26 19.17
N TRP A 581 -40.99 14.95 18.73
CA TRP A 581 -41.71 15.72 17.71
C TRP A 581 -42.35 16.97 18.31
N SER A 582 -42.47 18.03 17.51
CA SER A 582 -43.18 19.26 17.91
C SER A 582 -44.66 18.98 18.16
N GLY A 583 -45.33 19.88 18.89
CA GLY A 583 -46.78 19.82 19.06
C GLY A 583 -47.59 20.40 17.90
N GLY A 584 -46.96 20.87 16.83
CA GLY A 584 -47.61 21.59 15.71
C GLY A 584 -48.24 22.92 16.15
N ARG A 585 -47.66 23.59 17.14
CA ARG A 585 -48.15 24.85 17.71
C ARG A 585 -47.21 26.00 17.38
N HIS A 586 -47.75 27.22 17.33
CA HIS A 586 -46.98 28.43 17.06
C HIS A 586 -45.87 28.70 18.08
N GLU A 587 -46.01 28.24 19.32
CA GLU A 587 -44.97 28.36 20.33
C GLU A 587 -44.20 27.05 20.40
N ASP A 588 -42.90 27.11 20.10
CA ASP A 588 -41.99 25.98 20.19
C ASP A 588 -40.72 26.37 20.97
N PRO A 589 -40.59 25.95 22.23
CA PRO A 589 -39.45 26.31 23.08
C PRO A 589 -38.12 25.68 22.60
N ARG A 590 -38.17 24.76 21.64
CA ARG A 590 -36.99 24.10 21.04
C ARG A 590 -36.32 25.01 19.99
N LEU A 591 -37.02 26.04 19.51
CA LEU A 591 -36.53 27.00 18.52
C LEU A 591 -35.86 28.21 19.16
N ALA A 592 -34.84 28.74 18.49
CA ALA A 592 -34.23 30.03 18.84
C ALA A 592 -35.23 31.17 18.58
N GLY A 593 -35.87 31.68 19.63
CA GLY A 593 -36.91 32.72 19.57
C GLY A 593 -38.33 32.23 19.91
N GLY A 594 -38.54 30.92 20.05
CA GLY A 594 -39.76 30.36 20.64
C GLY A 594 -41.04 30.40 19.80
N TYR A 595 -41.00 30.93 18.56
CA TYR A 595 -42.21 31.16 17.75
C TYR A 595 -42.04 30.72 16.29
N GLU A 596 -43.00 29.95 15.78
CA GLU A 596 -43.07 29.45 14.41
C GLU A 596 -44.30 30.02 13.68
N ASN A 597 -44.08 30.69 12.55
CA ASN A 597 -45.15 31.38 11.80
C ASN A 597 -46.17 30.40 11.18
N VAL A 598 -45.72 29.20 10.83
CA VAL A 598 -46.54 28.16 10.19
C VAL A 598 -46.14 26.81 10.79
N PRO A 599 -46.78 26.40 11.90
CA PRO A 599 -46.24 25.31 12.69
C PRO A 599 -46.43 23.94 12.04
N THR A 600 -45.40 23.11 12.14
CA THR A 600 -45.40 21.71 11.70
C THR A 600 -45.04 20.77 12.84
N VAL A 601 -45.56 19.54 12.83
CA VAL A 601 -45.05 18.46 13.70
C VAL A 601 -43.73 17.99 13.13
N ASP A 602 -42.65 18.40 13.78
CA ASP A 602 -41.30 18.24 13.26
C ASP A 602 -40.23 18.03 14.33
N THR A 603 -39.05 17.66 13.82
CA THR A 603 -37.80 17.59 14.55
C THR A 603 -36.69 18.22 13.70
N HIS A 604 -35.96 19.16 14.29
CA HIS A 604 -34.86 19.88 13.65
C HIS A 604 -33.56 19.06 13.65
N MET A 605 -32.73 19.24 12.63
CA MET A 605 -31.40 18.59 12.53
C MET A 605 -30.53 18.86 13.77
N ARG A 606 -30.63 20.05 14.35
CA ARG A 606 -29.89 20.42 15.58
C ARG A 606 -30.26 19.54 16.78
N GLN A 607 -31.51 19.07 16.87
CA GLN A 607 -31.97 18.23 17.97
C GLN A 607 -31.37 16.82 17.94
N ILE A 608 -30.92 16.37 16.77
CA ILE A 608 -30.19 15.10 16.59
C ILE A 608 -28.68 15.32 16.35
N GLY A 609 -28.15 16.54 16.58
CA GLY A 609 -26.73 16.85 16.36
C GLY A 609 -26.27 16.85 14.89
N MET A 610 -27.19 16.85 13.93
CA MET A 610 -26.88 16.73 12.49
C MET A 610 -26.80 18.08 11.76
N GLU A 611 -26.93 19.21 12.46
CA GLU A 611 -26.97 20.55 11.83
C GLU A 611 -25.74 20.84 10.94
N GLU A 612 -24.53 20.70 11.48
CA GLU A 612 -23.29 20.94 10.72
C GLU A 612 -23.14 19.97 9.53
N HIS A 613 -23.46 18.69 9.76
CA HIS A 613 -23.44 17.65 8.72
C HIS A 613 -24.44 17.97 7.60
N TRP A 614 -25.62 18.48 7.96
CA TRP A 614 -26.65 18.87 7.01
C TRP A 614 -26.28 20.13 6.23
N LEU A 615 -25.70 21.14 6.87
CA LEU A 615 -25.18 22.32 6.18
C LEU A 615 -24.07 21.95 5.19
N HIS A 616 -23.21 21.00 5.57
CA HIS A 616 -22.23 20.43 4.65
C HIS A 616 -22.90 19.70 3.47
N PHE A 617 -23.95 18.92 3.72
CA PHE A 617 -24.76 18.29 2.67
C PHE A 617 -25.37 19.33 1.71
N LEU A 618 -25.94 20.42 2.22
CA LEU A 618 -26.46 21.52 1.40
C LEU A 618 -25.38 22.08 0.49
N LYS A 619 -24.20 22.39 1.05
CA LYS A 619 -23.07 22.94 0.30
C LYS A 619 -22.58 21.99 -0.80
N VAL A 620 -22.37 20.73 -0.47
CA VAL A 620 -21.70 19.78 -1.39
C VAL A 620 -22.67 19.20 -2.43
N TYR A 621 -23.94 19.01 -2.08
CA TYR A 621 -24.89 18.28 -2.93
C TYR A 621 -26.09 19.12 -3.40
N VAL A 622 -26.56 20.10 -2.62
CA VAL A 622 -27.72 20.92 -3.01
C VAL A 622 -27.31 22.13 -3.84
N SER A 623 -26.27 22.86 -3.44
CA SER A 623 -25.81 24.06 -4.15
C SER A 623 -25.50 23.79 -5.64
N PRO A 624 -24.82 22.69 -6.03
CA PRO A 624 -24.60 22.40 -7.46
C PRO A 624 -25.88 22.18 -8.26
N LEU A 625 -26.90 21.54 -7.67
CA LEU A 625 -28.21 21.37 -8.31
C LEU A 625 -28.98 22.70 -8.39
N GLN A 626 -28.85 23.53 -7.35
CA GLN A 626 -29.45 24.85 -7.31
C GLN A 626 -28.90 25.74 -8.42
N GLU A 627 -27.58 25.83 -8.56
CA GLU A 627 -26.95 26.64 -9.61
C GLU A 627 -27.35 26.17 -11.01
N ARG A 628 -27.57 24.87 -11.17
CA ARG A 628 -28.09 24.28 -12.40
C ARG A 628 -29.56 24.65 -12.66
N ALA A 629 -30.38 24.74 -11.62
CA ALA A 629 -31.80 25.08 -11.69
C ALA A 629 -32.04 26.58 -11.93
N PHE A 630 -31.28 27.43 -11.24
CA PHE A 630 -31.44 28.89 -11.25
C PHE A 630 -30.14 29.55 -11.73
N GLU A 631 -29.93 29.53 -13.04
CA GLU A 631 -28.74 30.11 -13.66
C GLU A 631 -28.58 31.58 -13.26
N GLY A 632 -27.41 31.94 -12.74
CA GLY A 632 -27.09 33.29 -12.28
C GLY A 632 -27.31 33.55 -10.79
N TYR A 633 -27.89 32.61 -10.03
CA TYR A 633 -27.94 32.69 -8.56
C TYR A 633 -26.83 31.83 -7.94
N HIS A 634 -26.03 32.44 -7.07
CA HIS A 634 -24.92 31.79 -6.37
C HIS A 634 -24.87 32.21 -4.90
N SER A 635 -24.74 31.24 -3.99
CA SER A 635 -24.62 31.44 -2.54
C SER A 635 -23.65 30.39 -1.95
N ASP A 636 -22.48 30.82 -1.46
CA ASP A 636 -21.49 29.95 -0.81
C ASP A 636 -20.90 30.63 0.45
N PRO A 637 -20.97 29.98 1.64
CA PRO A 637 -21.74 28.78 1.92
C PRO A 637 -23.26 29.04 1.90
N PRO A 638 -24.09 28.05 1.50
CA PRO A 638 -25.53 28.17 1.63
C PRO A 638 -25.91 28.32 3.10
N ARG A 639 -26.85 29.21 3.40
CA ARG A 639 -27.31 29.46 4.77
C ARG A 639 -28.67 28.84 5.00
N ALA A 640 -28.83 27.97 5.99
CA ALA A 640 -30.14 27.45 6.35
C ALA A 640 -30.26 27.30 7.87
N ILE A 641 -31.17 28.07 8.47
CA ILE A 641 -31.45 28.02 9.92
C ILE A 641 -32.53 26.97 10.21
N MET A 642 -33.50 26.84 9.30
CA MET A 642 -34.62 25.92 9.45
C MET A 642 -34.38 24.67 8.61
N ASN A 643 -33.83 23.63 9.26
CA ASN A 643 -33.60 22.31 8.68
C ASN A 643 -34.30 21.26 9.55
N PHE A 644 -35.36 20.65 9.06
CA PHE A 644 -36.24 19.83 9.88
C PHE A 644 -36.98 18.76 9.09
N VAL A 645 -37.23 17.62 9.73
CA VAL A 645 -38.08 16.57 9.20
C VAL A 645 -39.50 16.79 9.71
N VAL A 646 -40.45 16.85 8.79
CA VAL A 646 -41.88 16.95 9.10
C VAL A 646 -42.53 15.59 9.01
N ARG A 647 -43.45 15.32 9.94
CA ARG A 647 -44.29 14.12 9.96
C ARG A 647 -45.76 14.49 9.79
N TYR A 648 -46.40 13.95 8.75
CA TYR A 648 -47.85 14.06 8.57
C TYR A 648 -48.57 12.74 8.85
N ARG A 649 -49.63 12.81 9.66
CA ARG A 649 -50.51 11.68 10.02
C ARG A 649 -51.97 12.13 10.13
N PRO A 650 -52.96 11.30 9.74
CA PRO A 650 -54.39 11.66 9.80
C PRO A 650 -54.89 12.11 11.18
N ASN A 651 -54.34 11.53 12.26
CA ASN A 651 -54.78 11.76 13.63
C ASN A 651 -53.90 12.75 14.41
N GLU A 652 -53.00 13.45 13.71
CA GLU A 652 -52.06 14.42 14.29
C GLU A 652 -52.15 15.71 13.44
N GLN A 653 -51.11 16.03 12.67
CA GLN A 653 -51.17 17.04 11.62
C GLN A 653 -51.19 16.32 10.26
N ASP A 654 -52.28 16.45 9.51
CA ASP A 654 -52.48 15.72 8.26
C ASP A 654 -52.22 16.57 7.00
N ARG A 655 -52.12 17.89 7.15
CA ARG A 655 -51.94 18.87 6.08
C ARG A 655 -51.17 20.10 6.57
N LEU A 656 -50.76 20.94 5.63
CA LEU A 656 -50.19 22.26 5.92
C LEU A 656 -50.93 23.33 5.13
N ARG A 657 -51.44 24.35 5.83
CA ARG A 657 -52.22 25.44 5.22
C ARG A 657 -51.40 26.21 4.15
N PRO A 658 -52.04 26.90 3.20
CA PRO A 658 -51.34 27.75 2.24
C PRO A 658 -50.41 28.78 2.92
N HIS A 659 -49.15 28.84 2.49
CA HIS A 659 -48.14 29.75 3.05
C HIS A 659 -47.00 30.07 2.05
N HIS A 660 -46.11 30.96 2.48
CA HIS A 660 -44.78 31.19 1.90
C HIS A 660 -43.72 30.75 2.90
N ASP A 661 -42.58 30.31 2.37
CA ASP A 661 -41.42 29.98 3.19
C ASP A 661 -40.56 31.22 3.42
N SER A 662 -39.91 31.28 4.58
CA SER A 662 -38.90 32.30 4.85
C SER A 662 -37.55 31.87 4.29
N SER A 663 -37.47 31.73 2.97
CA SER A 663 -36.28 31.32 2.22
C SER A 663 -36.21 32.05 0.87
N THR A 664 -35.02 32.10 0.29
CA THR A 664 -34.89 32.42 -1.14
C THR A 664 -35.39 31.24 -1.96
N PHE A 665 -34.93 30.04 -1.64
CA PHE A 665 -35.47 28.79 -2.17
C PHE A 665 -35.61 27.74 -1.07
N THR A 666 -36.58 26.85 -1.24
CA THR A 666 -36.85 25.73 -0.33
C THR A 666 -36.52 24.43 -1.02
N ILE A 667 -35.93 23.51 -0.27
CA ILE A 667 -35.85 22.10 -0.66
C ILE A 667 -36.81 21.24 0.17
N ASN A 668 -37.40 20.25 -0.49
CA ASN A 668 -38.33 19.31 0.11
C ASN A 668 -38.05 17.89 -0.42
N ILE A 669 -37.46 17.06 0.44
CA ILE A 669 -37.06 15.68 0.10
C ILE A 669 -38.09 14.71 0.65
N ALA A 670 -38.64 13.86 -0.20
CA ALA A 670 -39.52 12.78 0.25
C ALA A 670 -38.71 11.64 0.88
N LEU A 671 -39.02 11.27 2.12
CA LEU A 671 -38.28 10.25 2.88
C LEU A 671 -38.96 8.87 2.86
N ASN A 672 -40.21 8.79 2.43
CA ASN A 672 -40.91 7.52 2.28
C ASN A 672 -41.87 7.52 1.08
N THR A 673 -42.53 6.38 0.84
CA THR A 673 -43.14 6.05 -0.46
C THR A 673 -44.66 6.19 -0.42
N PRO A 674 -45.27 7.01 -1.30
CA PRO A 674 -46.72 7.09 -1.41
C PRO A 674 -47.31 5.74 -1.86
N MET A 675 -48.55 5.46 -1.45
CA MET A 675 -49.30 4.22 -1.66
C MET A 675 -48.70 2.95 -1.01
N LYS A 676 -47.53 3.05 -0.39
CA LYS A 676 -46.93 1.98 0.43
C LYS A 676 -46.92 2.37 1.91
N ASP A 677 -46.38 3.54 2.22
CA ASP A 677 -46.17 4.01 3.60
C ASP A 677 -47.27 5.01 4.03
N PHE A 678 -47.87 5.71 3.06
CA PHE A 678 -48.99 6.64 3.26
C PHE A 678 -49.89 6.78 2.02
N GLU A 679 -51.13 7.24 2.20
CA GLU A 679 -52.05 7.62 1.11
C GLU A 679 -52.38 9.11 1.17
N GLY A 680 -52.67 9.73 0.02
CA GLY A 680 -52.84 11.17 -0.11
C GLY A 680 -51.50 11.93 -0.09
N GLY A 681 -51.51 13.17 0.39
CA GLY A 681 -50.32 14.00 0.51
C GLY A 681 -49.86 14.64 -0.81
N GLY A 682 -48.68 15.24 -0.75
CA GLY A 682 -48.09 16.03 -1.83
C GLY A 682 -47.92 17.50 -1.48
N CYS A 683 -47.57 18.30 -2.48
CA CYS A 683 -47.48 19.76 -2.40
C CYS A 683 -48.26 20.36 -3.56
N ARG A 684 -49.09 21.38 -3.29
CA ARG A 684 -49.82 22.13 -4.32
C ARG A 684 -49.35 23.58 -4.35
N PHE A 685 -48.97 24.06 -5.51
CA PHE A 685 -48.60 25.45 -5.77
C PHE A 685 -49.82 26.19 -6.33
N LEU A 686 -50.44 27.05 -5.50
CA LEU A 686 -51.77 27.60 -5.75
C LEU A 686 -51.78 28.52 -6.97
N ARG A 687 -50.76 29.39 -7.11
CA ARG A 687 -50.65 30.34 -8.24
C ARG A 687 -50.62 29.65 -9.60
N TYR A 688 -50.13 28.41 -9.66
CA TYR A 688 -49.99 27.64 -10.89
C TYR A 688 -51.06 26.56 -11.05
N ASN A 689 -51.97 26.41 -10.07
CA ASN A 689 -52.90 25.29 -9.95
C ASN A 689 -52.23 23.92 -10.24
N CYS A 690 -51.00 23.74 -9.75
CA CYS A 690 -50.17 22.58 -10.03
C CYS A 690 -49.89 21.83 -8.74
N SER A 691 -49.99 20.50 -8.78
CA SER A 691 -49.80 19.63 -7.62
C SER A 691 -48.79 18.54 -7.92
N VAL A 692 -47.89 18.29 -6.97
CA VAL A 692 -46.95 17.16 -6.97
C VAL A 692 -47.40 16.18 -5.88
N THR A 693 -48.12 15.13 -6.26
CA THR A 693 -48.73 14.15 -5.34
C THR A 693 -47.99 12.81 -5.31
N ALA A 694 -47.42 12.37 -6.44
CA ALA A 694 -46.64 11.14 -6.54
C ALA A 694 -45.16 11.39 -6.21
N THR A 695 -44.86 11.87 -5.01
CA THR A 695 -43.48 12.14 -4.57
C THR A 695 -42.65 10.84 -4.55
N ARG A 696 -41.38 10.93 -4.94
CA ARG A 696 -40.47 9.77 -5.07
C ARG A 696 -39.51 9.79 -3.89
N LYS A 697 -39.40 8.68 -3.16
CA LYS A 697 -38.46 8.54 -2.04
C LYS A 697 -37.04 8.88 -2.49
N GLY A 698 -36.32 9.70 -1.73
CA GLY A 698 -34.97 10.16 -2.03
C GLY A 698 -34.87 11.27 -3.09
N TRP A 699 -36.00 11.75 -3.61
CA TRP A 699 -36.05 12.88 -4.54
C TRP A 699 -36.42 14.18 -3.83
N MET A 700 -35.81 15.26 -4.29
CA MET A 700 -35.91 16.62 -3.78
C MET A 700 -36.69 17.51 -4.73
N LEU A 701 -37.77 18.11 -4.25
CA LEU A 701 -38.34 19.30 -4.88
C LEU A 701 -37.53 20.53 -4.48
N MET A 702 -37.28 21.42 -5.44
CA MET A 702 -36.62 22.70 -5.22
C MET A 702 -37.46 23.80 -5.86
N HIS A 703 -37.83 24.82 -5.10
CA HIS A 703 -38.65 25.94 -5.60
C HIS A 703 -38.34 27.24 -4.85
N PRO A 704 -38.61 28.42 -5.42
CA PRO A 704 -38.56 29.68 -4.70
C PRO A 704 -39.43 29.66 -3.43
N GLY A 705 -38.97 30.27 -2.34
CA GLY A 705 -39.71 30.29 -1.06
C GLY A 705 -40.70 31.45 -0.93
N ARG A 706 -40.33 32.60 -1.49
CA ARG A 706 -41.06 33.88 -1.35
C ARG A 706 -41.75 34.29 -2.63
N LEU A 707 -42.76 35.16 -2.48
CA LEU A 707 -43.51 35.88 -3.52
C LEU A 707 -44.31 35.02 -4.50
N THR A 708 -43.67 34.08 -5.20
CA THR A 708 -44.25 33.42 -6.38
C THR A 708 -44.80 32.02 -6.13
N HIS A 709 -44.33 31.31 -5.12
CA HIS A 709 -44.69 29.91 -4.88
C HIS A 709 -45.50 29.76 -3.59
N PHE A 710 -46.63 30.47 -3.51
CA PHE A 710 -47.60 30.27 -2.44
C PHE A 710 -48.18 28.85 -2.55
N HIS A 711 -47.94 28.02 -1.54
CA HIS A 711 -48.15 26.58 -1.63
C HIS A 711 -48.77 25.99 -0.37
N GLU A 712 -49.38 24.81 -0.50
CA GLU A 712 -50.01 24.06 0.59
C GLU A 712 -49.53 22.59 0.61
N GLY A 713 -49.46 22.02 1.82
CA GLY A 713 -49.25 20.59 2.02
C GLY A 713 -50.59 19.86 1.95
N LEU A 714 -50.76 18.99 0.95
CA LEU A 714 -52.01 18.25 0.75
C LEU A 714 -52.25 17.21 1.85
N VAL A 715 -53.53 16.85 2.04
CA VAL A 715 -53.99 15.97 3.12
C VAL A 715 -53.43 14.56 2.98
N THR A 716 -52.75 14.08 4.01
CA THR A 716 -52.35 12.68 4.18
C THR A 716 -53.53 11.93 4.82
N THR A 717 -54.17 11.05 4.06
CA THR A 717 -55.44 10.39 4.46
C THR A 717 -55.22 9.08 5.20
N LYS A 718 -54.04 8.46 5.08
CA LYS A 718 -53.68 7.21 5.75
C LYS A 718 -52.17 7.09 5.91
N GLY A 719 -51.74 6.32 6.91
CA GLY A 719 -50.32 6.04 7.15
C GLY A 719 -49.57 7.25 7.68
N THR A 720 -48.26 7.29 7.44
CA THR A 720 -47.39 8.40 7.89
C THR A 720 -46.53 8.87 6.74
N ARG A 721 -46.51 10.18 6.48
CA ARG A 721 -45.65 10.80 5.46
C ARG A 721 -44.51 11.55 6.13
N TYR A 722 -43.27 11.28 5.73
CA TYR A 722 -42.08 12.00 6.18
C TYR A 722 -41.46 12.79 5.03
N ILE A 723 -41.11 14.04 5.29
CA ILE A 723 -40.36 14.89 4.36
C ILE A 723 -39.27 15.66 5.10
N MET A 724 -38.11 15.82 4.47
CA MET A 724 -37.03 16.68 4.96
C MET A 724 -37.13 18.04 4.27
N ILE A 725 -37.25 19.11 5.06
CA ILE A 725 -37.37 20.49 4.58
C ILE A 725 -36.12 21.27 4.95
N SER A 726 -35.68 22.14 4.04
CA SER A 726 -34.72 23.20 4.38
C SER A 726 -35.08 24.52 3.72
N PHE A 727 -35.12 25.57 4.53
CA PHE A 727 -35.29 26.95 4.08
C PHE A 727 -33.90 27.56 3.87
N VAL A 728 -33.50 27.62 2.59
CA VAL A 728 -32.15 28.02 2.20
C VAL A 728 -32.12 29.49 1.78
N ASP A 729 -31.09 30.17 2.24
CA ASP A 729 -30.84 31.61 2.11
C ASP A 729 -32.05 32.46 2.57
N PRO A 730 -32.42 32.38 3.87
CA PRO A 730 -33.57 33.08 4.46
C PRO A 730 -33.49 34.60 4.49
#